data_AF-A0A7C3PJC6-F1
#
_entry.id   AF-A0A7C3PJC6-F1
#
_cell.length_a   1.000
_cell.length_b   1.000
_cell.length_c   1.000
_cell.angle_alpha   90.00
_cell.angle_beta   90.00
_cell.angle_gamma   90.00
#
_symmetry.space_group_name_H-M   'P 1'
#
loop_
_entity.id
_entity.type
_entity.pdbx_description
1 polymer ?
#
loop_
_entity_poly.entity_id
_entity_poly.type
_entity_poly.pdbx_seq_one_letter_code
_entity_poly.pdbx_strand_id
1 'polypeptide(L)'
;MFRIKQGNQDVITISDTGDITFAGYYQENTLKSPQAKALQLSKGAISKLATTQSGEHLKIQLEHRLFERSLLPLQGLQFKQQQHGTQVELHPDGDLYLKGEVTNALKNPAEPGSFAVSPVIYAAPHLNYIDESVAQFTIFQTPTPGYQTRTIDISEIANVPAWPVWPFNAANVPINGLLRVPEGSGPFPVCLIVHGNHDPKEDSTPGYIYLLELLASHGILAASIDCNFLNGFNFGENDGRAIVHLEHIKQFQIWNQQHDHPLFGKVDLSNIMIAGHSRGGEGVGHASHFNQLDALVPALGDPPVPLDGSRGLGPYYFNLKAVVAVAPTENQYQPVDGPVLIRDNYFLMHGSRDGDVSDFQGYLTYDRAHPIDLAHPTQEAAGFKALLWIYGANHNCFNSIWGRDDNPFISRAEQENIAKVYFSVMAQGLLLGRSQYLKVLQDHQLSQQAGWIPTSIRLVSQYQDHQRLFIAHFEGNNAPNTLSQPVIGSIDSSNIAGLELSFNQGPRGNLYQQTKGLKVDWSVAGNCYVINLHPGGLPTGNLHILALRAGQSNDSKNLIDKFQNFTLMVNDGTHSYAVKAADIAALPYPADINFPSGVRRSVMQTLRIPLSLFADQGVDINNIRQIIFLFDEPIVDTPTCRGSLYFDEIQLSH
;
A
#
# COMPACT_ATOMS: atom_id res chain seq x y z
N MET A 1 0.94 -28.70 6.23
CA MET A 1 2.20 -28.09 6.66
C MET A 1 3.22 -29.19 6.96
N PHE A 2 4.40 -29.18 6.31
CA PHE A 2 5.49 -30.12 6.55
C PHE A 2 6.48 -29.55 7.57
N ARG A 3 7.05 -30.39 8.43
CA ARG A 3 7.95 -29.97 9.51
C ARG A 3 9.11 -30.96 9.67
N ILE A 4 10.33 -30.45 9.74
CA ILE A 4 11.52 -31.18 10.17
C ILE A 4 11.77 -30.83 11.62
N LYS A 5 11.85 -31.84 12.48
CA LYS A 5 12.05 -31.67 13.92
C LYS A 5 13.39 -32.19 14.41
N GLN A 6 13.95 -31.50 15.40
CA GLN A 6 14.98 -32.04 16.29
C GLN A 6 14.35 -32.24 17.68
N GLY A 7 14.06 -33.49 18.03
CA GLY A 7 13.23 -33.79 19.19
C GLY A 7 11.82 -33.21 19.05
N ASN A 8 11.42 -32.30 19.94
CA ASN A 8 10.09 -31.67 19.92
C ASN A 8 10.04 -30.33 19.17
N GLN A 9 11.18 -29.76 18.78
CA GLN A 9 11.26 -28.43 18.16
C GLN A 9 11.27 -28.52 16.63
N ASP A 10 10.52 -27.62 15.98
CA ASP A 10 10.53 -27.45 14.51
C ASP A 10 11.80 -26.69 14.10
N VAL A 11 12.59 -27.30 13.20
CA VAL A 11 13.86 -26.76 12.66
C VAL A 11 13.64 -26.14 11.28
N ILE A 12 12.82 -26.81 10.46
CA ILE A 12 12.35 -26.30 9.15
C ILE A 12 10.84 -26.52 9.12
N THR A 13 10.08 -25.48 8.81
CA THR A 13 8.64 -25.60 8.54
C THR A 13 8.37 -25.18 7.11
N ILE A 14 7.55 -25.98 6.42
CA ILE A 14 7.07 -25.69 5.08
C ILE A 14 5.55 -25.58 5.17
N SER A 15 5.02 -24.39 4.91
CA SER A 15 3.58 -24.16 4.94
C SER A 15 2.87 -24.88 3.78
N ASP A 16 1.54 -24.96 3.85
CA ASP A 16 0.72 -25.42 2.72
C ASP A 16 0.70 -24.43 1.55
N THR A 17 1.38 -23.28 1.67
CA THR A 17 1.60 -22.29 0.60
C THR A 17 3.00 -22.38 -0.01
N GLY A 18 3.85 -23.31 0.45
CA GLY A 18 5.23 -23.47 -0.02
C GLY A 18 6.25 -22.57 0.69
N ASP A 19 5.85 -21.79 1.68
CA ASP A 19 6.75 -20.93 2.44
C ASP A 19 7.66 -21.78 3.32
N ILE A 20 8.98 -21.58 3.22
CA ILE A 20 9.99 -22.28 4.02
C ILE A 20 10.47 -21.35 5.14
N THR A 21 10.29 -21.75 6.39
CA THR A 21 10.83 -21.04 7.56
C THR A 21 11.85 -21.90 8.29
N PHE A 22 12.91 -21.26 8.77
CA PHE A 22 13.99 -21.88 9.54
C PHE A 22 13.89 -21.45 11.01
N ALA A 23 14.27 -22.33 11.93
CA ALA A 23 14.40 -21.96 13.33
C ALA A 23 15.51 -20.91 13.54
N GLY A 24 15.34 -20.00 14.50
CA GLY A 24 16.27 -18.89 14.75
C GLY A 24 17.69 -19.27 15.21
N TYR A 25 17.98 -20.56 15.45
CA TYR A 25 19.32 -21.07 15.71
C TYR A 25 19.98 -21.73 14.48
N TYR A 26 19.36 -21.61 13.31
CA TYR A 26 19.99 -21.93 12.02
C TYR A 26 21.14 -20.96 11.74
N GLN A 27 22.31 -21.49 11.38
CA GLN A 27 23.41 -20.72 10.84
C GLN A 27 23.75 -21.23 9.43
N GLU A 28 23.69 -20.33 8.46
CA GLU A 28 24.17 -20.57 7.10
C GLU A 28 25.70 -20.59 7.13
N ASN A 29 26.31 -21.78 7.05
CA ASN A 29 27.74 -21.90 7.32
C ASN A 29 28.59 -21.43 6.13
N THR A 30 29.31 -20.33 6.34
CA THR A 30 30.62 -20.11 5.72
C THR A 30 31.61 -21.13 6.32
N LEU A 31 32.34 -21.83 5.44
CA LEU A 31 33.23 -22.96 5.75
C LEU A 31 34.17 -22.71 6.95
N LYS A 32 33.84 -23.26 8.13
CA LYS A 32 34.81 -23.60 9.19
C LYS A 32 34.46 -24.96 9.83
N SER A 33 35.50 -25.62 10.34
CA SER A 33 35.53 -27.02 10.77
C SER A 33 34.42 -27.42 11.78
N PRO A 34 33.85 -28.63 11.67
CA PRO A 34 32.61 -29.04 12.35
C PRO A 34 32.76 -29.27 13.86
N GLN A 35 31.75 -28.84 14.64
CA GLN A 35 31.44 -29.40 15.96
C GLN A 35 30.54 -30.65 15.79
N ALA A 36 30.83 -31.73 16.51
CA ALA A 36 30.30 -33.08 16.28
C ALA A 36 28.78 -33.31 16.53
N LYS A 37 27.94 -32.27 16.64
CA LYS A 37 26.49 -32.39 16.89
C LYS A 37 25.61 -31.33 16.21
N ALA A 38 26.14 -30.50 15.32
CA ALA A 38 25.37 -29.49 14.59
C ALA A 38 24.87 -30.03 13.23
N LEU A 39 23.63 -29.73 12.86
CA LEU A 39 23.08 -29.98 11.53
C LEU A 39 23.87 -29.15 10.50
N GLN A 40 24.42 -29.79 9.47
CA GLN A 40 25.16 -29.11 8.40
C GLN A 40 24.47 -29.30 7.06
N LEU A 41 24.17 -28.18 6.39
CA LEU A 41 23.48 -28.13 5.11
C LEU A 41 24.20 -27.13 4.19
N SER A 42 24.56 -27.53 2.98
CA SER A 42 25.14 -26.66 1.93
C SER A 42 24.16 -26.49 0.76
N LYS A 43 23.91 -25.28 0.26
CA LYS A 43 22.89 -25.03 -0.79
C LYS A 43 23.19 -25.78 -2.10
N GLY A 44 22.20 -26.47 -2.66
CA GLY A 44 22.29 -27.17 -3.95
C GLY A 44 21.86 -26.34 -5.16
N ALA A 45 22.36 -26.69 -6.35
CA ALA A 45 21.93 -26.10 -7.62
C ALA A 45 20.59 -26.69 -8.12
N ILE A 46 19.81 -25.85 -8.82
CA ILE A 46 18.50 -26.18 -9.40
C ILE A 46 18.68 -27.16 -10.56
N SER A 47 17.93 -28.27 -10.61
CA SER A 47 17.84 -29.05 -11.84
C SER A 47 16.49 -29.78 -12.01
N LYS A 48 15.99 -29.69 -13.25
CA LYS A 48 14.87 -30.40 -13.90
C LYS A 48 13.44 -29.90 -13.62
N LEU A 49 12.80 -29.38 -14.67
CA LEU A 49 11.35 -29.17 -14.78
C LEU A 49 10.74 -30.33 -15.57
N ALA A 50 9.72 -30.98 -15.01
CA ALA A 50 8.75 -31.74 -15.79
C ALA A 50 7.38 -31.07 -15.67
N THR A 51 6.78 -30.72 -16.81
CA THR A 51 5.46 -30.09 -16.89
C THR A 51 4.44 -31.09 -17.45
N THR A 52 3.29 -31.18 -16.80
CA THR A 52 2.12 -31.89 -17.33
C THR A 52 0.89 -31.02 -17.16
N GLN A 53 0.19 -30.73 -18.25
CA GLN A 53 -1.01 -29.90 -18.25
C GLN A 53 -2.25 -30.81 -18.14
N SER A 54 -3.15 -30.52 -17.20
CA SER A 54 -4.49 -31.14 -17.16
C SER A 54 -5.55 -30.09 -16.78
N GLY A 55 -6.36 -29.68 -17.76
CA GLY A 55 -7.37 -28.63 -17.55
C GLY A 55 -6.76 -27.24 -17.32
N GLU A 56 -7.37 -26.44 -16.44
CA GLU A 56 -6.91 -25.08 -16.05
C GLU A 56 -5.70 -25.09 -15.11
N HIS A 57 -5.25 -26.27 -14.68
CA HIS A 57 -4.11 -26.40 -13.77
C HIS A 57 -2.85 -26.84 -14.54
N LEU A 58 -1.82 -25.99 -14.49
CA LEU A 58 -0.47 -26.35 -14.90
C LEU A 58 0.19 -27.11 -13.74
N LYS A 59 0.25 -28.44 -13.83
CA LYS A 59 0.95 -29.24 -12.83
C LYS A 59 2.44 -29.23 -13.14
N ILE A 60 3.16 -28.37 -12.44
CA ILE A 60 4.62 -28.30 -12.50
C ILE A 60 5.19 -29.17 -11.38
N GLN A 61 5.91 -30.23 -11.74
CA GLN A 61 6.72 -30.97 -10.77
C GLN A 61 8.09 -30.29 -10.72
N LEU A 62 8.31 -29.52 -9.65
CA LEU A 62 9.62 -28.97 -9.33
C LEU A 62 10.34 -29.94 -8.38
N GLU A 63 11.52 -30.39 -8.77
CA GLU A 63 12.47 -31.05 -7.88
C GLU A 63 13.51 -30.00 -7.48
N HIS A 64 13.39 -29.47 -6.27
CA HIS A 64 14.37 -28.53 -5.75
C HIS A 64 15.34 -29.25 -4.84
N ARG A 65 16.62 -29.27 -5.21
CA ARG A 65 17.71 -29.73 -4.34
C ARG A 65 17.98 -28.63 -3.32
N LEU A 66 17.44 -28.79 -2.11
CA LEU A 66 17.57 -27.76 -1.07
C LEU A 66 18.99 -27.72 -0.52
N PHE A 67 19.59 -28.90 -0.33
CA PHE A 67 20.89 -29.05 0.30
C PHE A 67 21.69 -30.19 -0.34
N GLU A 68 22.99 -29.97 -0.55
CA GLU A 68 23.99 -30.97 -0.91
C GLU A 68 24.63 -31.55 0.35
N ARG A 69 24.84 -32.87 0.39
CA ARG A 69 25.67 -33.58 1.41
C ARG A 69 25.25 -33.29 2.86
N SER A 70 23.95 -33.32 3.13
CA SER A 70 23.38 -33.05 4.45
C SER A 70 23.78 -34.13 5.47
N LEU A 71 24.45 -33.74 6.54
CA LEU A 71 24.74 -34.63 7.68
C LEU A 71 23.62 -34.50 8.71
N LEU A 72 22.77 -35.52 8.79
CA LEU A 72 21.64 -35.58 9.72
C LEU A 72 22.00 -36.38 10.98
N PRO A 73 21.48 -36.01 12.16
CA PRO A 73 21.80 -36.71 13.41
C PRO A 73 21.32 -38.18 13.39
N LEU A 74 22.12 -39.06 13.99
CA LEU A 74 21.92 -40.52 14.10
C LEU A 74 20.60 -40.95 14.77
N GLN A 75 19.85 -40.03 15.38
CA GLN A 75 18.55 -40.30 15.99
C GLN A 75 17.43 -39.76 15.07
N GLY A 76 16.69 -40.71 14.50
CA GLY A 76 15.74 -40.58 13.38
C GLY A 76 14.91 -39.29 13.30
N LEU A 77 14.90 -38.73 12.08
CA LEU A 77 13.90 -37.77 11.63
C LEU A 77 12.53 -38.44 11.53
N GLN A 78 11.50 -37.79 12.08
CA GLN A 78 10.11 -38.20 11.87
C GLN A 78 9.47 -37.29 10.83
N PHE A 79 9.06 -37.88 9.71
CA PHE A 79 8.26 -37.19 8.68
C PHE A 79 6.78 -37.34 9.02
N LYS A 80 6.06 -36.23 9.23
CA LYS A 80 4.60 -36.24 9.27
C LYS A 80 4.07 -35.92 7.87
N GLN A 81 3.62 -36.95 7.16
CA GLN A 81 2.97 -36.81 5.86
C GLN A 81 1.59 -36.14 6.03
N GLN A 82 1.25 -35.16 5.19
CA GLN A 82 -0.10 -34.58 5.09
C GLN A 82 -0.59 -34.56 3.63
N GLN A 83 -1.92 -34.52 3.47
CA GLN A 83 -2.70 -34.78 2.25
C GLN A 83 -2.57 -33.77 1.09
N HIS A 84 -1.68 -32.76 1.15
CA HIS A 84 -1.65 -31.63 0.20
C HIS A 84 -0.51 -31.66 -0.82
N GLY A 85 -0.10 -32.83 -1.31
CA GLY A 85 0.72 -32.95 -2.53
C GLY A 85 2.20 -32.57 -2.42
N THR A 86 2.67 -32.00 -1.30
CA THR A 86 4.11 -31.76 -1.06
C THR A 86 4.76 -32.99 -0.42
N GLN A 87 5.68 -33.62 -1.15
CA GLN A 87 6.55 -34.71 -0.70
C GLN A 87 7.98 -34.20 -0.47
N VAL A 88 8.62 -34.70 0.58
CA VAL A 88 10.04 -34.44 0.86
C VAL A 88 10.75 -35.78 0.87
N GLU A 89 11.81 -35.90 0.07
CA GLU A 89 12.56 -37.13 -0.10
C GLU A 89 14.03 -36.91 0.28
N LEU A 90 14.61 -37.91 0.96
CA LEU A 90 16.04 -37.94 1.25
C LEU A 90 16.71 -38.85 0.21
N HIS A 91 17.58 -38.29 -0.61
CA HIS A 91 18.33 -39.05 -1.59
C HIS A 91 19.41 -39.90 -0.89
N PRO A 92 19.74 -41.10 -1.41
CA PRO A 92 20.81 -41.94 -0.86
C PRO A 92 22.16 -41.24 -0.70
N ASP A 93 22.41 -40.17 -1.46
CA ASP A 93 23.65 -39.38 -1.40
C ASP A 93 23.65 -38.30 -0.30
N GLY A 94 22.59 -38.23 0.53
CA GLY A 94 22.46 -37.26 1.62
C GLY A 94 21.84 -35.92 1.22
N ASP A 95 21.17 -35.85 0.07
CA ASP A 95 20.52 -34.63 -0.42
C ASP A 95 19.03 -34.59 -0.04
N LEU A 96 18.50 -33.39 0.23
CA LEU A 96 17.09 -33.20 0.56
C LEU A 96 16.35 -32.58 -0.63
N TYR A 97 15.34 -33.29 -1.13
CA TYR A 97 14.51 -32.85 -2.25
C TYR A 97 13.11 -32.45 -1.78
N LEU A 98 12.65 -31.30 -2.25
CA LEU A 98 11.24 -30.89 -2.16
C LEU A 98 10.56 -31.15 -3.50
N LYS A 99 9.43 -31.83 -3.43
CA LYS A 99 8.53 -32.10 -4.55
C LYS A 99 7.15 -31.60 -4.16
N GLY A 100 6.60 -30.63 -4.88
CA GLY A 100 5.29 -30.06 -4.56
C GLY A 100 4.61 -29.45 -5.78
N GLU A 101 3.34 -29.12 -5.63
CA GLU A 101 2.55 -28.41 -6.63
C GLU A 101 2.59 -26.91 -6.32
N VAL A 102 3.18 -26.11 -7.22
CA VAL A 102 3.12 -24.66 -7.11
C VAL A 102 1.81 -24.20 -7.74
N THR A 103 0.82 -23.90 -6.92
CA THR A 103 -0.36 -23.16 -7.38
C THR A 103 -0.02 -21.68 -7.34
N ASN A 104 0.10 -21.03 -8.49
CA ASN A 104 0.25 -19.57 -8.59
C ASN A 104 -0.97 -18.79 -8.05
N ALA A 105 -2.00 -19.47 -7.53
CA ALA A 105 -3.17 -18.85 -6.93
C ALA A 105 -2.84 -18.31 -5.53
N LEU A 106 -2.93 -17.00 -5.39
CA LEU A 106 -2.90 -16.35 -4.08
C LEU A 106 -4.11 -16.82 -3.25
N LYS A 107 -3.90 -17.07 -1.95
CA LYS A 107 -5.03 -17.28 -1.03
C LYS A 107 -5.67 -15.94 -0.69
N ASN A 108 -6.97 -15.93 -0.45
CA ASN A 108 -7.70 -14.72 -0.07
C ASN A 108 -7.06 -14.10 1.19
N PRO A 109 -6.43 -12.91 1.09
CA PRO A 109 -5.71 -12.31 2.20
C PRO A 109 -6.65 -11.76 3.28
N ALA A 110 -7.97 -11.66 3.01
CA ALA A 110 -8.98 -11.30 3.98
C ALA A 110 -9.46 -12.46 4.87
N GLU A 111 -9.04 -13.69 4.57
CA GLU A 111 -9.27 -14.84 5.45
C GLU A 111 -8.29 -14.83 6.63
N PRO A 112 -8.71 -15.31 7.82
CA PRO A 112 -7.82 -15.44 8.98
C PRO A 112 -6.59 -16.30 8.68
N GLY A 113 -5.44 -15.88 9.18
CA GLY A 113 -4.19 -16.64 9.12
C GLY A 113 -4.12 -17.75 10.19
N SER A 114 -2.94 -18.36 10.34
CA SER A 114 -2.77 -19.54 11.19
C SER A 114 -2.48 -19.25 12.67
N PHE A 115 -2.21 -17.99 13.03
CA PHE A 115 -1.88 -17.63 14.41
C PHE A 115 -3.15 -17.46 15.24
N ALA A 116 -3.16 -18.05 16.44
CA ALA A 116 -4.10 -17.65 17.48
C ALA A 116 -3.77 -16.23 17.93
N VAL A 117 -4.80 -15.47 18.34
CA VAL A 117 -4.69 -14.04 18.61
C VAL A 117 -5.16 -13.74 20.03
N SER A 118 -4.33 -13.03 20.79
CA SER A 118 -4.65 -12.54 22.12
C SER A 118 -4.98 -11.04 22.09
N PRO A 119 -6.13 -10.59 22.62
CA PRO A 119 -6.43 -9.18 22.79
C PRO A 119 -5.67 -8.59 23.99
N VAL A 120 -5.15 -7.38 23.82
CA VAL A 120 -4.42 -6.62 24.84
C VAL A 120 -4.92 -5.18 24.84
N ILE A 121 -5.12 -4.63 26.04
CA ILE A 121 -5.31 -3.20 26.25
C ILE A 121 -4.03 -2.67 26.87
N TYR A 122 -3.43 -1.66 26.26
CA TYR A 122 -2.24 -1.00 26.82
C TYR A 122 -2.57 0.46 27.10
N ALA A 123 -2.07 0.96 28.24
CA ALA A 123 -2.39 2.30 28.69
C ALA A 123 -1.38 2.85 29.71
N ALA A 124 -1.39 4.17 29.85
CA ALA A 124 -0.61 4.86 30.87
C ALA A 124 -1.23 4.62 32.27
N PRO A 125 -0.42 4.59 33.34
CA PRO A 125 -0.94 4.45 34.69
C PRO A 125 -1.69 5.71 35.15
N HIS A 126 -2.46 5.58 36.23
CA HIS A 126 -3.14 6.70 36.92
C HIS A 126 -4.20 7.47 36.10
N LEU A 127 -4.71 6.88 35.02
CA LEU A 127 -5.87 7.42 34.30
C LEU A 127 -7.14 7.27 35.15
N ASN A 128 -7.90 8.35 35.31
CA ASN A 128 -9.13 8.37 36.10
C ASN A 128 -10.26 9.11 35.38
N TYR A 129 -10.82 8.47 34.35
CA TYR A 129 -12.01 8.90 33.62
C TYR A 129 -13.27 8.80 34.52
N ILE A 130 -13.50 9.81 35.36
CA ILE A 130 -14.66 9.89 36.27
C ILE A 130 -15.86 10.64 35.67
N ASP A 131 -15.62 11.44 34.64
CA ASP A 131 -16.67 12.23 33.99
C ASP A 131 -17.45 11.35 33.01
N GLU A 132 -18.77 11.47 33.00
CA GLU A 132 -19.66 10.66 32.15
C GLU A 132 -19.36 10.86 30.65
N SER A 133 -18.89 12.05 30.27
CA SER A 133 -18.51 12.37 28.88
C SER A 133 -17.30 11.57 28.37
N VAL A 134 -16.51 10.97 29.27
CA VAL A 134 -15.36 10.11 28.93
C VAL A 134 -15.52 8.68 29.45
N ALA A 135 -16.74 8.25 29.75
CA ALA A 135 -17.00 6.91 30.31
C ALA A 135 -16.55 5.77 29.39
N GLN A 136 -16.57 5.97 28.06
CA GLN A 136 -16.11 4.96 27.09
C GLN A 136 -14.61 4.64 27.21
N PHE A 137 -13.81 5.54 27.77
CA PHE A 137 -12.36 5.40 27.93
C PHE A 137 -11.95 4.69 29.23
N THR A 138 -12.91 4.30 30.07
CA THR A 138 -12.65 3.59 31.33
C THR A 138 -11.90 2.26 31.15
N ILE A 139 -11.97 1.67 29.96
CA ILE A 139 -11.19 0.48 29.57
C ILE A 139 -9.67 0.71 29.73
N PHE A 140 -9.18 1.93 29.53
CA PHE A 140 -7.76 2.27 29.69
C PHE A 140 -7.33 2.46 31.15
N GLN A 141 -8.25 2.51 32.12
CA GLN A 141 -7.89 2.56 33.55
C GLN A 141 -7.30 1.23 34.05
N THR A 142 -7.65 0.13 33.37
CA THR A 142 -7.24 -1.23 33.76
C THR A 142 -6.53 -1.91 32.58
N PRO A 143 -5.30 -1.48 32.23
CA PRO A 143 -4.54 -2.12 31.16
C PRO A 143 -4.29 -3.60 31.47
N THR A 144 -4.08 -4.39 30.43
CA THR A 144 -3.68 -5.80 30.57
C THR A 144 -2.39 -5.89 31.38
N PRO A 145 -2.27 -6.81 32.35
CA PRO A 145 -1.07 -6.95 33.16
C PRO A 145 0.21 -7.04 32.31
N GLY A 146 1.20 -6.21 32.62
CA GLY A 146 2.46 -6.11 31.88
C GLY A 146 2.47 -5.07 30.75
N TYR A 147 1.33 -4.54 30.32
CA TYR A 147 1.21 -3.59 29.19
C TYR A 147 0.97 -2.14 29.64
N GLN A 148 1.72 -1.71 30.64
CA GLN A 148 1.72 -0.31 31.09
C GLN A 148 2.62 0.53 30.18
N THR A 149 2.22 1.77 29.93
CA THR A 149 2.93 2.68 29.02
C THR A 149 3.41 3.91 29.76
N ARG A 150 4.23 4.73 29.09
CA ARG A 150 4.54 6.09 29.53
C ARG A 150 3.46 7.10 29.10
N THR A 151 3.62 8.33 29.57
CA THR A 151 2.99 9.54 29.01
C THR A 151 4.02 10.35 28.24
N ILE A 152 3.57 11.24 27.35
CA ILE A 152 4.44 12.15 26.58
C ILE A 152 3.97 13.60 26.70
N ASP A 153 4.88 14.54 26.48
CA ASP A 153 4.59 15.98 26.42
C ASP A 153 4.50 16.41 24.95
N ILE A 154 3.32 16.86 24.54
CA ILE A 154 3.04 17.40 23.21
C ILE A 154 2.66 18.89 23.27
N SER A 155 2.85 19.56 24.42
CA SER A 155 2.31 20.91 24.67
C SER A 155 2.86 22.01 23.76
N GLU A 156 4.02 21.79 23.13
CA GLU A 156 4.57 22.70 22.12
C GLU A 156 4.08 22.42 20.70
N ILE A 157 3.39 21.30 20.48
CA ILE A 157 2.95 20.84 19.15
C ILE A 157 1.43 20.91 19.04
N ALA A 158 0.71 20.43 20.06
CA ALA A 158 -0.74 20.29 20.03
C ALA A 158 -1.37 20.50 21.41
N ASN A 159 -2.65 20.88 21.40
CA ASN A 159 -3.46 21.07 22.60
C ASN A 159 -4.45 19.92 22.79
N VAL A 160 -4.71 19.61 24.07
CA VAL A 160 -5.85 18.79 24.48
C VAL A 160 -7.05 19.73 24.72
N PRO A 161 -8.21 19.52 24.09
CA PRO A 161 -9.39 20.35 24.28
C PRO A 161 -9.83 20.33 25.75
N ALA A 162 -10.34 21.48 26.22
CA ALA A 162 -10.86 21.62 27.58
C ALA A 162 -12.16 20.83 27.83
N TRP A 163 -12.84 20.41 26.76
CA TRP A 163 -14.03 19.57 26.83
C TRP A 163 -13.98 18.48 25.73
N PRO A 164 -14.27 17.20 26.05
CA PRO A 164 -14.62 16.68 27.37
C PRO A 164 -13.44 16.76 28.37
N VAL A 165 -13.71 16.58 29.66
CA VAL A 165 -12.68 16.74 30.70
C VAL A 165 -11.79 15.50 30.76
N TRP A 166 -10.63 15.59 30.13
CA TRP A 166 -9.61 14.54 30.17
C TRP A 166 -8.89 14.50 31.53
N PRO A 167 -8.48 13.33 32.04
CA PRO A 167 -7.71 13.21 33.29
C PRO A 167 -6.23 13.61 33.15
N PHE A 168 -5.85 14.19 32.01
CA PHE A 168 -4.51 14.62 31.64
C PHE A 168 -4.60 15.89 30.77
N ASN A 169 -3.47 16.53 30.50
CA ASN A 169 -3.34 17.67 29.61
C ASN A 169 -2.23 17.40 28.56
N ALA A 170 -1.93 18.39 27.72
CA ALA A 170 -0.97 18.24 26.64
C ALA A 170 0.46 17.87 27.11
N ALA A 171 0.83 18.16 28.36
CA ALA A 171 2.15 17.83 28.90
C ALA A 171 2.30 16.37 29.37
N ASN A 172 1.20 15.61 29.42
CA ASN A 172 1.19 14.23 29.92
C ASN A 172 0.15 13.35 29.23
N VAL A 173 -0.01 13.51 27.91
CA VAL A 173 -0.94 12.67 27.15
C VAL A 173 -0.52 11.19 27.20
N PRO A 174 -1.47 10.25 27.28
CA PRO A 174 -1.16 8.85 27.45
C PRO A 174 -0.90 8.14 26.11
N ILE A 175 -0.11 7.07 26.15
CA ILE A 175 0.11 6.17 25.01
C ILE A 175 -0.88 5.01 25.11
N ASN A 176 -2.14 5.24 24.77
CA ASN A 176 -3.23 4.28 24.96
C ASN A 176 -3.63 3.56 23.67
N GLY A 177 -4.04 2.30 23.76
CA GLY A 177 -4.66 1.65 22.60
C GLY A 177 -5.01 0.17 22.80
N LEU A 178 -5.51 -0.40 21.73
CA LEU A 178 -5.96 -1.79 21.65
C LEU A 178 -5.02 -2.55 20.73
N LEU A 179 -4.40 -3.61 21.25
CA LEU A 179 -3.44 -4.45 20.55
C LEU A 179 -4.03 -5.85 20.33
N ARG A 180 -3.68 -6.46 19.20
CA ARG A 180 -3.85 -7.89 18.93
C ARG A 180 -2.46 -8.51 18.78
N VAL A 181 -2.18 -9.50 19.64
CA VAL A 181 -0.88 -10.17 19.73
C VAL A 181 -0.98 -11.57 19.13
N PRO A 182 -0.19 -11.92 18.11
CA PRO A 182 -0.09 -13.30 17.63
C PRO A 182 0.54 -14.20 18.70
N GLU A 183 -0.05 -15.38 18.94
CA GLU A 183 0.56 -16.38 19.81
C GLU A 183 1.77 -17.02 19.13
N GLY A 184 2.94 -16.87 19.75
CA GLY A 184 4.17 -17.47 19.24
C GLY A 184 5.44 -16.83 19.81
N SER A 185 6.58 -17.26 19.29
CA SER A 185 7.89 -16.75 19.68
C SER A 185 8.22 -15.39 19.07
N GLY A 186 7.57 -15.01 17.96
CA GLY A 186 8.01 -13.85 17.17
C GLY A 186 9.43 -14.04 16.60
N PRO A 187 10.12 -12.93 16.26
CA PRO A 187 9.60 -11.56 16.28
C PRO A 187 8.51 -11.35 15.22
N PHE A 188 7.60 -10.42 15.48
CA PHE A 188 6.46 -10.10 14.61
C PHE A 188 6.57 -8.67 14.11
N PRO A 189 6.33 -8.41 12.80
CA PRO A 189 6.18 -7.05 12.27
C PRO A 189 5.08 -6.28 12.99
N VAL A 190 5.08 -4.95 12.85
CA VAL A 190 4.13 -4.07 13.53
C VAL A 190 3.24 -3.33 12.53
N CYS A 191 1.94 -3.28 12.82
CA CYS A 191 0.99 -2.40 12.15
C CYS A 191 0.27 -1.53 13.18
N LEU A 192 0.33 -0.21 13.03
CA LEU A 192 -0.38 0.74 13.90
C LEU A 192 -1.42 1.52 13.09
N ILE A 193 -2.65 1.61 13.59
CA ILE A 193 -3.77 2.29 12.94
C ILE A 193 -4.26 3.44 13.83
N VAL A 194 -4.36 4.65 13.29
CA VAL A 194 -4.91 5.82 13.99
C VAL A 194 -6.22 6.27 13.35
N HIS A 195 -7.22 6.56 14.17
CA HIS A 195 -8.48 7.13 13.72
C HIS A 195 -8.36 8.64 13.43
N GLY A 196 -9.31 9.18 12.67
CA GLY A 196 -9.44 10.62 12.44
C GLY A 196 -10.36 11.31 13.42
N ASN A 197 -10.72 12.55 13.10
CA ASN A 197 -11.59 13.35 13.93
C ASN A 197 -13.01 12.77 14.01
N HIS A 198 -13.56 12.70 15.21
CA HIS A 198 -14.94 12.30 15.51
C HIS A 198 -15.42 13.04 16.76
N ASP A 199 -16.63 12.78 17.26
CA ASP A 199 -17.02 13.26 18.59
C ASP A 199 -15.97 12.80 19.63
N PRO A 200 -15.28 13.71 20.35
CA PRO A 200 -14.24 13.36 21.32
C PRO A 200 -14.73 12.49 22.49
N LYS A 201 -16.04 12.36 22.70
CA LYS A 201 -16.63 11.48 23.74
C LYS A 201 -16.75 10.02 23.28
N GLU A 202 -16.67 9.76 21.98
CA GLU A 202 -16.81 8.42 21.41
C GLU A 202 -15.44 7.79 21.18
N ASP A 203 -15.17 6.66 21.83
CA ASP A 203 -13.91 5.96 21.66
C ASP A 203 -13.87 5.31 20.26
N SER A 204 -13.13 5.92 19.34
CA SER A 204 -13.00 5.44 17.96
C SER A 204 -12.09 4.21 17.80
N THR A 205 -11.33 3.85 18.84
CA THR A 205 -10.27 2.83 18.81
C THR A 205 -10.78 1.40 18.52
N PRO A 206 -11.93 0.93 19.05
CA PRO A 206 -12.46 -0.40 18.77
C PRO A 206 -12.85 -0.63 17.32
N GLY A 207 -13.04 0.44 16.55
CA GLY A 207 -13.52 0.40 15.16
C GLY A 207 -12.63 -0.35 14.16
N TYR A 208 -11.37 -0.59 14.49
CA TYR A 208 -10.43 -1.32 13.63
C TYR A 208 -10.12 -2.73 14.12
N ILE A 209 -10.76 -3.22 15.19
CA ILE A 209 -10.50 -4.55 15.76
C ILE A 209 -10.57 -5.65 14.68
N TYR A 210 -11.50 -5.54 13.73
CA TYR A 210 -11.62 -6.50 12.63
C TYR A 210 -10.38 -6.58 11.73
N LEU A 211 -9.66 -5.47 11.53
CA LEU A 211 -8.37 -5.43 10.84
C LEU A 211 -7.26 -5.95 11.75
N LEU A 212 -7.26 -5.56 13.03
CA LEU A 212 -6.23 -5.99 13.97
C LEU A 212 -6.24 -7.52 14.14
N GLU A 213 -7.42 -8.14 14.24
CA GLU A 213 -7.57 -9.59 14.35
C GLU A 213 -7.11 -10.30 13.09
N LEU A 214 -7.47 -9.77 11.91
CA LEU A 214 -6.98 -10.31 10.65
C LEU A 214 -5.45 -10.26 10.56
N LEU A 215 -4.86 -9.09 10.76
CA LEU A 215 -3.41 -8.91 10.64
C LEU A 215 -2.65 -9.75 11.69
N ALA A 216 -3.13 -9.79 12.93
CA ALA A 216 -2.53 -10.62 13.97
C ALA A 216 -2.65 -12.11 13.70
N SER A 217 -3.74 -12.57 13.11
CA SER A 217 -3.87 -13.98 12.70
C SER A 217 -2.85 -14.36 11.60
N HIS A 218 -2.31 -13.39 10.85
CA HIS A 218 -1.22 -13.57 9.89
C HIS A 218 0.19 -13.39 10.49
N GLY A 219 0.30 -13.15 11.80
CA GLY A 219 1.59 -13.03 12.49
C GLY A 219 2.12 -11.59 12.56
N ILE A 220 1.25 -10.60 12.74
CA ILE A 220 1.62 -9.18 12.85
C ILE A 220 1.11 -8.62 14.19
N LEU A 221 1.94 -7.89 14.92
CA LEU A 221 1.47 -7.09 16.05
C LEU A 221 0.65 -5.92 15.51
N ALA A 222 -0.67 -5.97 15.67
CA ALA A 222 -1.57 -4.98 15.11
C ALA A 222 -2.26 -4.19 16.22
N ALA A 223 -2.09 -2.86 16.26
CA ALA A 223 -2.74 -1.99 17.24
C ALA A 223 -3.55 -0.87 16.60
N SER A 224 -4.67 -0.54 17.25
CA SER A 224 -5.37 0.72 17.05
C SER A 224 -5.01 1.65 18.20
N ILE A 225 -4.56 2.86 17.88
CA ILE A 225 -4.07 3.83 18.86
C ILE A 225 -5.17 4.84 19.20
N ASP A 226 -5.25 5.24 20.47
CA ASP A 226 -6.18 6.24 20.98
C ASP A 226 -5.61 7.65 20.74
N CYS A 227 -6.30 8.41 19.89
CA CYS A 227 -6.04 9.84 19.67
C CYS A 227 -7.33 10.65 19.86
N ASN A 228 -8.30 10.16 20.64
CA ASN A 228 -9.59 10.84 20.81
C ASN A 228 -9.45 12.18 21.53
N PHE A 229 -8.42 12.32 22.37
CA PHE A 229 -8.05 13.58 23.02
C PHE A 229 -7.51 14.64 22.05
N LEU A 230 -7.28 14.31 20.78
CA LEU A 230 -6.94 15.29 19.74
C LEU A 230 -8.14 15.67 18.87
N ASN A 231 -9.29 14.98 19.01
CA ASN A 231 -10.49 15.31 18.25
C ASN A 231 -11.04 16.71 18.61
N GLY A 232 -11.63 17.38 17.63
CA GLY A 232 -12.26 18.68 17.75
C GLY A 232 -11.66 19.72 16.81
N PHE A 233 -11.72 20.99 17.21
CA PHE A 233 -11.10 22.12 16.50
C PHE A 233 -10.09 22.77 17.45
N ASN A 234 -8.92 22.16 17.57
CA ASN A 234 -7.87 22.58 18.50
C ASN A 234 -6.63 23.04 17.73
N PHE A 235 -5.76 23.80 18.40
CA PHE A 235 -4.43 24.09 17.89
C PHE A 235 -3.59 22.82 17.93
N GLY A 236 -2.97 22.48 16.80
CA GLY A 236 -2.21 21.26 16.60
C GLY A 236 -3.10 20.03 16.71
N GLU A 237 -3.20 19.26 15.63
CA GLU A 237 -3.99 18.03 15.63
C GLU A 237 -3.32 16.98 14.78
N ASN A 238 -3.07 17.25 13.50
CA ASN A 238 -2.53 16.26 12.58
C ASN A 238 -1.02 16.03 12.81
N ASP A 239 -0.30 17.10 13.13
CA ASP A 239 1.05 17.07 13.68
C ASP A 239 1.10 16.38 15.05
N GLY A 240 0.15 16.68 15.94
CA GLY A 240 -0.02 15.97 17.22
C GLY A 240 -0.23 14.47 17.01
N ARG A 241 -1.18 14.08 16.14
CA ARG A 241 -1.46 12.67 15.78
C ARG A 241 -0.23 11.99 15.21
N ALA A 242 0.55 12.68 14.38
CA ALA A 242 1.80 12.15 13.82
C ALA A 242 2.82 11.82 14.93
N ILE A 243 3.03 12.74 15.87
CA ILE A 243 3.95 12.55 17.00
C ILE A 243 3.47 11.44 17.93
N VAL A 244 2.18 11.41 18.28
CA VAL A 244 1.61 10.32 19.09
C VAL A 244 1.85 8.98 18.36
N HIS A 245 1.58 8.90 17.06
CA HIS A 245 1.79 7.68 16.27
C HIS A 245 3.25 7.17 16.34
N LEU A 246 4.24 8.07 16.17
CA LEU A 246 5.66 7.71 16.26
C LEU A 246 6.06 7.30 17.69
N GLU A 247 5.52 7.97 18.71
CA GLU A 247 5.76 7.63 20.10
C GLU A 247 5.10 6.28 20.49
N HIS A 248 4.06 5.83 19.79
CA HIS A 248 3.58 4.46 19.91
C HIS A 248 4.60 3.45 19.38
N ILE A 249 5.21 3.67 18.21
CA ILE A 249 6.29 2.80 17.70
C ILE A 249 7.44 2.71 18.71
N LYS A 250 7.85 3.87 19.27
CA LYS A 250 8.86 3.93 20.34
C LYS A 250 8.45 3.17 21.60
N GLN A 251 7.17 3.15 21.97
CA GLN A 251 6.69 2.34 23.11
C GLN A 251 6.89 0.85 22.85
N PHE A 252 6.60 0.39 21.63
CA PHE A 252 6.83 -1.01 21.24
C PHE A 252 8.31 -1.34 21.23
N GLN A 253 9.19 -0.41 20.82
CA GLN A 253 10.64 -0.56 20.94
C GLN A 253 11.10 -0.72 22.39
N ILE A 254 10.60 0.11 23.30
CA ILE A 254 10.93 0.01 24.74
C ILE A 254 10.51 -1.36 25.29
N TRP A 255 9.28 -1.78 25.00
CA TRP A 255 8.76 -3.08 25.39
C TRP A 255 9.55 -4.26 24.80
N ASN A 256 10.06 -4.11 23.58
CA ASN A 256 10.89 -5.11 22.94
C ASN A 256 12.24 -5.31 23.66
N GLN A 257 12.73 -4.27 24.35
CA GLN A 257 14.03 -4.25 25.04
C GLN A 257 13.93 -4.54 26.55
N GLN A 258 12.72 -4.49 27.12
CA GLN A 258 12.49 -4.71 28.55
C GLN A 258 12.33 -6.21 28.86
N HIS A 259 13.32 -6.81 29.54
CA HIS A 259 13.40 -8.25 29.82
C HIS A 259 12.13 -8.86 30.43
N ASP A 260 11.46 -8.14 31.33
CA ASP A 260 10.28 -8.63 32.04
C ASP A 260 8.96 -8.32 31.33
N HIS A 261 9.01 -7.69 30.14
CA HIS A 261 7.82 -7.35 29.37
C HIS A 261 7.36 -8.53 28.50
N PRO A 262 6.04 -8.79 28.35
CA PRO A 262 5.53 -9.90 27.51
C PRO A 262 5.97 -9.88 26.03
N LEU A 263 6.31 -8.69 25.50
CA LEU A 263 6.83 -8.49 24.14
C LEU A 263 8.36 -8.42 24.05
N PHE A 264 9.10 -8.75 25.11
CA PHE A 264 10.57 -8.78 25.07
C PHE A 264 11.07 -9.66 23.91
N GLY A 265 11.86 -9.09 23.01
CA GLY A 265 12.40 -9.76 21.83
C GLY A 265 11.36 -10.20 20.78
N LYS A 266 10.09 -9.76 20.89
CA LYS A 266 8.99 -10.19 20.00
C LYS A 266 8.59 -9.16 18.95
N VAL A 267 9.15 -7.95 18.96
CA VAL A 267 8.79 -6.88 18.03
C VAL A 267 9.84 -6.76 16.93
N ASP A 268 9.44 -6.94 15.69
CA ASP A 268 10.28 -6.68 14.52
C ASP A 268 10.14 -5.22 14.07
N LEU A 269 11.06 -4.38 14.55
CA LEU A 269 11.14 -2.96 14.20
C LEU A 269 11.74 -2.71 12.81
N SER A 270 12.18 -3.76 12.10
CA SER A 270 12.63 -3.63 10.72
C SER A 270 11.48 -3.64 9.71
N ASN A 271 10.28 -4.06 10.14
CA ASN A 271 9.09 -4.16 9.30
C ASN A 271 7.90 -3.49 9.99
N ILE A 272 7.72 -2.18 9.74
CA ILE A 272 6.66 -1.37 10.34
C ILE A 272 5.72 -0.84 9.25
N MET A 273 4.41 -1.01 9.45
CA MET A 273 3.36 -0.35 8.69
C MET A 273 2.63 0.63 9.60
N ILE A 274 2.44 1.86 9.12
CA ILE A 274 1.57 2.85 9.77
C ILE A 274 0.36 3.10 8.89
N ALA A 275 -0.81 3.24 9.51
CA ALA A 275 -2.05 3.48 8.82
C ALA A 275 -2.92 4.51 9.55
N GLY A 276 -3.72 5.25 8.79
CA GLY A 276 -4.58 6.28 9.36
C GLY A 276 -5.83 6.54 8.54
N HIS A 277 -6.90 6.94 9.21
CA HIS A 277 -8.19 7.27 8.60
C HIS A 277 -8.52 8.75 8.75
N SER A 278 -9.03 9.43 7.71
CA SER A 278 -9.48 10.85 7.79
C SER A 278 -8.33 11.76 8.23
N ARG A 279 -8.51 12.57 9.28
CA ARG A 279 -7.40 13.34 9.89
C ARG A 279 -6.23 12.48 10.36
N GLY A 280 -6.48 11.24 10.78
CA GLY A 280 -5.45 10.25 11.07
C GLY A 280 -4.69 9.81 9.81
N GLY A 281 -5.36 9.79 8.65
CA GLY A 281 -4.76 9.47 7.35
C GLY A 281 -3.79 10.56 6.87
N GLU A 282 -4.10 11.84 7.13
CA GLU A 282 -3.13 12.92 6.97
C GLU A 282 -1.99 12.80 7.99
N GLY A 283 -2.33 12.49 9.24
CA GLY A 283 -1.39 12.30 10.34
C GLY A 283 -0.30 11.24 10.07
N VAL A 284 -0.61 10.14 9.38
CA VAL A 284 0.42 9.16 9.00
C VAL A 284 1.33 9.62 7.87
N GLY A 285 0.85 10.52 7.00
CA GLY A 285 1.72 11.23 6.05
C GLY A 285 2.72 12.13 6.78
N HIS A 286 2.23 12.94 7.72
CA HIS A 286 3.08 13.75 8.60
C HIS A 286 4.04 12.89 9.44
N ALA A 287 3.60 11.74 9.95
CA ALA A 287 4.46 10.83 10.69
C ALA A 287 5.62 10.30 9.84
N SER A 288 5.38 9.94 8.57
CA SER A 288 6.44 9.52 7.64
C SER A 288 7.48 10.64 7.42
N HIS A 289 7.02 11.90 7.30
CA HIS A 289 7.92 13.07 7.19
C HIS A 289 8.71 13.32 8.48
N PHE A 290 8.03 13.40 9.63
CA PHE A 290 8.63 13.69 10.93
C PHE A 290 9.60 12.61 11.40
N ASN A 291 9.41 11.37 10.96
CA ASN A 291 10.30 10.25 11.25
C ASN A 291 11.77 10.50 10.82
N GLN A 292 12.02 11.47 9.94
CA GLN A 292 13.34 11.83 9.42
C GLN A 292 13.95 13.11 10.03
N LEU A 293 13.27 13.75 10.98
CA LEU A 293 13.64 15.06 11.50
C LEU A 293 14.24 14.97 12.91
N ASP A 294 15.28 15.78 13.16
CA ASP A 294 15.83 16.01 14.50
C ASP A 294 15.04 17.08 15.29
N ALA A 295 14.28 17.93 14.59
CA ALA A 295 13.43 18.95 15.19
C ALA A 295 12.28 19.33 14.24
N LEU A 296 11.14 19.70 14.82
CA LEU A 296 9.95 20.21 14.12
C LEU A 296 9.74 21.68 14.46
N VAL A 297 9.33 22.50 13.49
CA VAL A 297 8.81 23.84 13.74
C VAL A 297 7.30 23.80 13.51
N PRO A 298 6.46 23.80 14.57
CA PRO A 298 5.02 23.62 14.44
C PRO A 298 4.36 24.67 13.55
N ALA A 299 4.53 25.96 13.86
CA ALA A 299 4.07 27.06 13.02
C ALA A 299 5.15 28.12 12.78
N LEU A 300 4.91 28.98 11.79
CA LEU A 300 5.84 30.06 11.43
C LEU A 300 6.04 31.02 12.61
N GLY A 301 7.26 31.08 13.13
CA GLY A 301 7.63 31.91 14.26
C GLY A 301 7.76 31.17 15.60
N ASP A 302 7.33 29.91 15.66
CA ASP A 302 7.51 29.07 16.85
C ASP A 302 8.98 28.63 17.01
N PRO A 303 9.43 28.36 18.25
CA PRO A 303 10.72 27.73 18.48
C PRO A 303 10.72 26.29 17.94
N PRO A 304 11.87 25.77 17.46
CA PRO A 304 11.99 24.35 17.10
C PRO A 304 11.77 23.45 18.30
N VAL A 305 10.90 22.44 18.14
CA VAL A 305 10.65 21.36 19.10
C VAL A 305 11.62 20.21 18.78
N PRO A 306 12.55 19.85 19.70
CA PRO A 306 13.47 18.75 19.48
C PRO A 306 12.75 17.40 19.38
N LEU A 307 13.07 16.64 18.32
CA LEU A 307 12.65 15.27 18.08
C LEU A 307 13.84 14.29 18.18
N ASP A 308 14.98 14.74 18.71
CA ASP A 308 16.23 13.98 18.86
C ASP A 308 16.30 13.15 20.16
N GLY A 309 15.23 13.14 20.96
CA GLY A 309 15.15 12.49 22.27
C GLY A 309 15.61 13.35 23.45
N SER A 310 16.22 14.51 23.23
CA SER A 310 16.75 15.37 24.30
C SER A 310 15.68 15.87 25.28
N ARG A 311 14.43 15.95 24.81
CA ARG A 311 13.25 16.36 25.59
C ARG A 311 12.16 15.30 25.66
N GLY A 312 12.50 14.04 25.41
CA GLY A 312 11.61 12.89 25.56
C GLY A 312 10.88 12.44 24.29
N LEU A 313 10.69 13.31 23.30
CA LEU A 313 10.19 12.95 21.96
C LEU A 313 11.33 12.48 21.05
N GLY A 314 11.14 11.37 20.34
CA GLY A 314 12.14 10.76 19.45
C GLY A 314 13.42 10.29 20.16
N PRO A 315 14.54 10.06 19.45
CA PRO A 315 14.66 10.05 17.99
C PRO A 315 13.84 8.92 17.38
N TYR A 316 13.31 9.15 16.17
CA TYR A 316 12.40 8.22 15.51
C TYR A 316 13.15 7.31 14.52
N TYR A 317 13.51 7.81 13.34
CA TYR A 317 14.27 7.11 12.30
C TYR A 317 13.88 5.63 12.11
N PHE A 318 12.59 5.33 12.23
CA PHE A 318 12.05 3.98 12.13
C PHE A 318 12.04 3.52 10.67
N ASN A 319 12.22 2.21 10.46
CA ASN A 319 12.15 1.62 9.13
C ASN A 319 10.68 1.37 8.73
N LEU A 320 10.02 2.43 8.29
CA LEU A 320 8.64 2.36 7.80
C LEU A 320 8.64 1.66 6.42
N LYS A 321 7.98 0.50 6.34
CA LYS A 321 7.82 -0.24 5.09
C LYS A 321 6.62 0.21 4.29
N ALA A 322 5.58 0.71 4.97
CA ALA A 322 4.33 1.10 4.36
C ALA A 322 3.63 2.21 5.14
N VAL A 323 3.05 3.15 4.40
CA VAL A 323 2.14 4.19 4.89
C VAL A 323 0.79 4.00 4.18
N VAL A 324 -0.25 3.69 4.95
CA VAL A 324 -1.61 3.43 4.42
C VAL A 324 -2.56 4.54 4.87
N ALA A 325 -3.05 5.33 3.93
CA ALA A 325 -4.02 6.37 4.19
C ALA A 325 -5.42 5.95 3.72
N VAL A 326 -6.40 6.01 4.61
CA VAL A 326 -7.80 5.75 4.32
C VAL A 326 -8.56 7.07 4.40
N ALA A 327 -9.26 7.42 3.34
CA ALA A 327 -10.07 8.63 3.24
C ALA A 327 -9.42 9.89 3.86
N PRO A 328 -8.13 10.19 3.62
CA PRO A 328 -7.40 11.16 4.42
C PRO A 328 -7.85 12.59 4.11
N THR A 329 -7.84 13.45 5.15
CA THR A 329 -7.84 14.90 4.92
C THR A 329 -6.52 15.34 4.30
N GLU A 330 -6.46 16.60 3.90
CA GLU A 330 -5.24 17.23 3.45
C GLU A 330 -5.20 18.71 3.85
N ASN A 331 -4.00 19.24 4.06
CA ASN A 331 -3.73 20.65 4.41
C ASN A 331 -4.36 21.14 5.72
N GLN A 332 -4.79 20.27 6.63
CA GLN A 332 -5.19 20.69 7.99
C GLN A 332 -3.98 21.11 8.81
N TYR A 333 -2.83 20.47 8.58
CA TYR A 333 -1.53 20.92 9.06
C TYR A 333 -0.56 21.10 7.87
N GLN A 334 0.19 22.20 7.85
CA GLN A 334 1.18 22.49 6.82
C GLN A 334 2.52 22.78 7.49
N PRO A 335 3.50 21.88 7.38
CA PRO A 335 4.84 22.11 7.91
C PRO A 335 5.48 23.39 7.35
N VAL A 336 6.29 24.06 8.17
CA VAL A 336 6.98 25.31 7.78
C VAL A 336 8.03 25.08 6.69
N ASP A 337 8.61 23.88 6.63
CA ASP A 337 9.59 23.46 5.62
C ASP A 337 8.96 23.06 4.28
N GLY A 338 7.62 23.06 4.18
CA GLY A 338 6.88 22.88 2.95
C GLY A 338 5.90 21.70 2.98
N PRO A 339 5.30 21.37 1.82
CA PRO A 339 4.37 20.25 1.73
C PRO A 339 5.04 18.91 2.09
N VAL A 340 4.31 18.06 2.81
CA VAL A 340 4.78 16.72 3.15
C VAL A 340 5.03 15.88 1.91
N LEU A 341 6.22 15.25 1.88
CA LEU A 341 6.62 14.27 0.89
C LEU A 341 6.72 12.89 1.53
N ILE A 342 6.01 11.91 0.98
CA ILE A 342 6.06 10.54 1.48
C ILE A 342 7.17 9.79 0.73
N ARG A 343 8.13 9.26 1.49
CA ARG A 343 9.30 8.52 0.98
C ARG A 343 9.20 7.01 1.15
N ASP A 344 8.27 6.54 1.96
CA ASP A 344 7.98 5.12 2.17
C ASP A 344 6.92 4.65 1.16
N ASN A 345 6.76 3.33 0.97
CA ASN A 345 5.72 2.82 0.08
C ASN A 345 4.34 3.33 0.54
N TYR A 346 3.60 3.96 -0.36
CA TYR A 346 2.37 4.66 -0.03
C TYR A 346 1.15 3.98 -0.66
N PHE A 347 0.09 3.77 0.13
CA PHE A 347 -1.18 3.28 -0.37
C PHE A 347 -2.34 4.15 0.12
N LEU A 348 -3.13 4.66 -0.83
CA LEU A 348 -4.32 5.47 -0.58
C LEU A 348 -5.59 4.68 -0.91
N MET A 349 -6.55 4.64 0.00
CA MET A 349 -7.89 4.09 -0.23
C MET A 349 -8.95 5.16 0.02
N HIS A 350 -9.88 5.37 -0.93
CA HIS A 350 -10.92 6.40 -0.78
C HIS A 350 -12.24 6.00 -1.47
N GLY A 351 -13.38 6.41 -0.88
CA GLY A 351 -14.71 6.06 -1.37
C GLY A 351 -15.40 7.17 -2.16
N SER A 352 -16.16 6.82 -3.21
CA SER A 352 -16.89 7.82 -4.01
C SER A 352 -18.15 8.41 -3.35
N ARG A 353 -18.54 7.88 -2.18
CA ARG A 353 -19.66 8.34 -1.35
C ARG A 353 -19.17 8.82 0.00
N ASP A 354 -17.89 9.18 0.10
CA ASP A 354 -17.34 9.83 1.28
C ASP A 354 -18.10 11.14 1.55
N GLY A 355 -18.82 11.18 2.67
CA GLY A 355 -19.62 12.34 3.06
C GLY A 355 -18.83 13.43 3.78
N ASP A 356 -17.66 13.10 4.33
CA ASP A 356 -16.85 14.00 5.15
C ASP A 356 -15.74 14.63 4.28
N VAL A 357 -14.83 13.80 3.78
CA VAL A 357 -13.77 14.18 2.83
C VAL A 357 -14.22 13.94 1.39
N SER A 358 -15.37 14.53 1.07
CA SER A 358 -16.09 14.31 -0.19
C SER A 358 -15.32 14.73 -1.44
N ASP A 359 -14.43 15.73 -1.33
CA ASP A 359 -13.67 16.30 -2.44
C ASP A 359 -12.46 15.46 -2.87
N PHE A 360 -12.16 14.36 -2.16
CA PHE A 360 -11.02 13.47 -2.38
C PHE A 360 -9.64 14.13 -2.16
N GLN A 361 -9.49 14.84 -1.03
CA GLN A 361 -8.25 15.51 -0.61
C GLN A 361 -6.99 14.65 -0.67
N GLY A 362 -7.08 13.36 -0.31
CA GLY A 362 -5.94 12.44 -0.33
C GLY A 362 -5.20 12.34 -1.66
N TYR A 363 -5.84 12.69 -2.78
CA TYR A 363 -5.22 12.64 -4.10
C TYR A 363 -4.00 13.59 -4.20
N LEU A 364 -4.03 14.71 -3.46
CA LEU A 364 -2.93 15.66 -3.38
C LEU A 364 -1.68 15.04 -2.72
N THR A 365 -1.86 14.30 -1.62
CA THR A 365 -0.74 13.57 -0.97
C THR A 365 -0.26 12.40 -1.82
N TYR A 366 -1.16 11.69 -2.52
CA TYR A 366 -0.75 10.65 -3.46
C TYR A 366 0.18 11.18 -4.55
N ASP A 367 -0.09 12.36 -5.10
CA ASP A 367 0.80 12.98 -6.09
C ASP A 367 2.16 13.36 -5.48
N ARG A 368 2.21 13.76 -4.20
CA ARG A 368 3.45 14.04 -3.46
C ARG A 368 4.16 12.82 -2.89
N ALA A 369 3.56 11.63 -2.96
CA ALA A 369 4.27 10.41 -2.64
C ALA A 369 5.24 10.10 -3.79
N HIS A 370 6.52 9.94 -3.46
CA HIS A 370 7.59 9.73 -4.45
C HIS A 370 7.50 10.68 -5.67
N PRO A 371 7.57 12.02 -5.46
CA PRO A 371 7.45 12.97 -6.56
C PRO A 371 8.63 12.79 -7.52
N ILE A 372 8.45 13.19 -8.78
CA ILE A 372 9.55 13.19 -9.74
C ILE A 372 10.66 14.17 -9.31
N ASP A 373 11.91 13.70 -9.29
CA ASP A 373 13.06 14.58 -9.18
C ASP A 373 13.40 15.11 -10.58
N LEU A 374 13.00 16.34 -10.89
CA LEU A 374 13.28 16.96 -12.19
C LEU A 374 14.77 17.22 -12.43
N ALA A 375 15.60 17.29 -11.38
CA ALA A 375 17.05 17.40 -11.51
C ALA A 375 17.71 16.05 -11.81
N HIS A 376 17.11 14.96 -11.32
CA HIS A 376 17.58 13.58 -11.53
C HIS A 376 16.45 12.64 -11.98
N PRO A 377 15.85 12.84 -13.17
CA PRO A 377 14.62 12.15 -13.59
C PRO A 377 14.79 10.65 -13.84
N THR A 378 16.03 10.15 -13.84
CA THR A 378 16.36 8.71 -13.92
C THR A 378 16.63 8.07 -12.57
N GLN A 379 16.60 8.84 -11.48
CA GLN A 379 16.80 8.30 -10.15
C GLN A 379 15.58 7.43 -9.77
N GLU A 380 15.85 6.21 -9.34
CA GLU A 380 14.81 5.33 -8.82
C GLU A 380 14.17 5.96 -7.58
N ALA A 381 12.84 5.84 -7.47
CA ALA A 381 12.17 6.23 -6.24
C ALA A 381 12.51 5.24 -5.12
N ALA A 382 12.45 5.73 -3.87
CA ALA A 382 12.69 4.92 -2.68
C ALA A 382 11.63 3.80 -2.47
N GLY A 383 10.50 3.88 -3.17
CA GLY A 383 9.36 2.98 -3.02
C GLY A 383 8.31 3.22 -4.12
N PHE A 384 7.19 2.51 -4.02
CA PHE A 384 6.05 2.64 -4.92
C PHE A 384 4.93 3.48 -4.29
N LYS A 385 4.01 3.97 -5.13
CA LYS A 385 2.71 4.46 -4.68
C LYS A 385 1.56 3.75 -5.36
N ALA A 386 0.48 3.54 -4.62
CA ALA A 386 -0.74 2.90 -5.10
C ALA A 386 -2.00 3.60 -4.56
N LEU A 387 -3.09 3.55 -5.32
CA LEU A 387 -4.37 4.17 -4.99
C LEU A 387 -5.50 3.21 -5.34
N LEU A 388 -6.48 3.06 -4.46
CA LEU A 388 -7.73 2.37 -4.71
C LEU A 388 -8.92 3.30 -4.48
N TRP A 389 -9.65 3.57 -5.56
CA TRP A 389 -10.90 4.31 -5.53
C TRP A 389 -12.09 3.36 -5.59
N ILE A 390 -12.94 3.42 -4.56
CA ILE A 390 -14.01 2.45 -4.35
C ILE A 390 -15.36 3.14 -4.61
N TYR A 391 -16.01 2.76 -5.70
CA TYR A 391 -17.33 3.30 -5.99
C TYR A 391 -18.36 2.82 -4.97
N GLY A 392 -19.11 3.77 -4.41
CA GLY A 392 -20.19 3.48 -3.46
C GLY A 392 -19.75 3.40 -2.00
N ALA A 393 -18.45 3.32 -1.71
CA ALA A 393 -17.93 3.35 -0.35
C ALA A 393 -18.06 4.75 0.25
N ASN A 394 -18.40 4.82 1.54
CA ASN A 394 -18.50 6.08 2.28
C ASN A 394 -17.30 6.32 3.21
N HIS A 395 -17.34 7.41 3.98
CA HIS A 395 -16.26 7.75 4.91
C HIS A 395 -16.19 6.75 6.07
N ASN A 396 -17.33 6.58 6.75
CA ASN A 396 -17.34 5.96 8.07
C ASN A 396 -17.28 4.43 8.08
N CYS A 397 -17.61 3.75 6.98
CA CYS A 397 -17.69 2.29 6.96
C CYS A 397 -16.33 1.57 6.98
N PHE A 398 -15.21 2.29 6.96
CA PHE A 398 -13.90 1.71 7.28
C PHE A 398 -13.69 1.48 8.78
N ASN A 399 -14.43 2.20 9.64
CA ASN A 399 -14.43 2.04 11.09
C ASN A 399 -15.75 1.38 11.52
N SER A 400 -15.69 0.23 12.20
CA SER A 400 -16.86 -0.62 12.47
C SER A 400 -17.87 -0.03 13.47
N ILE A 401 -17.50 1.01 14.23
CA ILE A 401 -18.36 1.62 15.25
C ILE A 401 -18.92 2.99 14.85
N TRP A 402 -18.37 3.63 13.82
CA TRP A 402 -18.87 4.91 13.34
C TRP A 402 -20.22 4.76 12.62
N GLY A 403 -21.07 5.79 12.71
CA GLY A 403 -22.36 5.84 12.03
C GLY A 403 -22.20 5.81 10.51
N ARG A 404 -23.17 5.24 9.78
CA ARG A 404 -23.13 5.21 8.31
C ARG A 404 -23.54 6.57 7.75
N ASP A 405 -22.84 7.08 6.74
CA ASP A 405 -23.32 8.21 5.93
C ASP A 405 -24.64 7.86 5.22
N ASP A 406 -25.43 8.85 4.83
CA ASP A 406 -26.80 8.64 4.35
C ASP A 406 -26.90 7.88 3.01
N ASN A 407 -25.91 7.99 2.12
CA ASN A 407 -26.02 7.54 0.71
C ASN A 407 -24.97 6.53 0.14
N PRO A 408 -24.28 5.67 0.91
CA PRO A 408 -23.40 4.64 0.34
C PRO A 408 -24.16 3.62 -0.54
N PHE A 409 -23.50 3.18 -1.60
CA PHE A 409 -24.06 2.17 -2.53
C PHE A 409 -23.61 0.75 -2.20
N ILE A 410 -22.55 0.58 -1.42
CA ILE A 410 -22.12 -0.72 -0.91
C ILE A 410 -22.46 -0.85 0.58
N SER A 411 -22.60 -2.10 1.04
CA SER A 411 -22.81 -2.40 2.45
C SER A 411 -21.53 -2.18 3.26
N ARG A 412 -21.68 -1.99 4.58
CA ARG A 412 -20.57 -1.95 5.53
C ARG A 412 -19.69 -3.19 5.41
N ALA A 413 -20.29 -4.38 5.36
CA ALA A 413 -19.57 -5.63 5.27
C ALA A 413 -18.72 -5.74 3.98
N GLU A 414 -19.22 -5.26 2.85
CA GLU A 414 -18.45 -5.21 1.60
C GLU A 414 -17.28 -4.22 1.71
N GLN A 415 -17.50 -3.02 2.27
CA GLN A 415 -16.44 -2.03 2.45
C GLN A 415 -15.36 -2.50 3.44
N GLU A 416 -15.73 -3.09 4.56
CA GLU A 416 -14.82 -3.68 5.53
C GLU A 416 -14.06 -4.88 4.92
N ASN A 417 -14.69 -5.67 4.05
CA ASN A 417 -14.00 -6.73 3.31
C ASN A 417 -12.95 -6.17 2.33
N ILE A 418 -13.27 -5.09 1.62
CA ILE A 418 -12.28 -4.40 0.76
C ILE A 418 -11.11 -3.89 1.60
N ALA A 419 -11.38 -3.27 2.77
CA ALA A 419 -10.34 -2.85 3.69
C ALA A 419 -9.46 -4.04 4.14
N LYS A 420 -10.07 -5.16 4.56
CA LYS A 420 -9.35 -6.40 4.90
C LYS A 420 -8.44 -6.89 3.79
N VAL A 421 -8.94 -6.97 2.56
CA VAL A 421 -8.16 -7.44 1.40
C VAL A 421 -6.92 -6.57 1.21
N TYR A 422 -7.08 -5.25 1.14
CA TYR A 422 -5.98 -4.37 0.76
C TYR A 422 -5.00 -4.06 1.91
N PHE A 423 -5.47 -3.96 3.16
CA PHE A 423 -4.55 -3.91 4.32
C PHE A 423 -3.70 -5.17 4.39
N SER A 424 -4.32 -6.34 4.18
CA SER A 424 -3.60 -7.61 4.19
C SER A 424 -2.69 -7.76 2.96
N VAL A 425 -3.07 -7.29 1.77
CA VAL A 425 -2.16 -7.23 0.61
C VAL A 425 -0.88 -6.44 0.92
N MET A 426 -1.02 -5.23 1.49
CA MET A 426 0.12 -4.41 1.89
C MET A 426 0.99 -5.14 2.93
N ALA A 427 0.35 -5.68 3.97
CA ALA A 427 1.05 -6.34 5.06
C ALA A 427 1.75 -7.64 4.63
N GLN A 428 1.07 -8.51 3.88
CA GLN A 428 1.63 -9.74 3.33
C GLN A 428 2.82 -9.44 2.42
N GLY A 429 2.64 -8.46 1.52
CA GLY A 429 3.66 -8.08 0.55
C GLY A 429 4.91 -7.48 1.17
N LEU A 430 4.74 -6.51 2.08
CA LEU A 430 5.84 -5.67 2.58
C LEU A 430 6.37 -6.08 3.96
N LEU A 431 5.53 -6.62 4.83
CA LEU A 431 5.95 -7.01 6.19
C LEU A 431 6.32 -8.49 6.28
N LEU A 432 5.62 -9.35 5.53
CA LEU A 432 5.81 -10.81 5.57
C LEU A 432 6.58 -11.36 4.36
N GLY A 433 7.07 -10.49 3.47
CA GLY A 433 7.90 -10.86 2.32
C GLY A 433 7.17 -11.62 1.21
N ARG A 434 5.83 -11.62 1.18
CA ARG A 434 5.01 -12.29 0.18
C ARG A 434 4.68 -11.35 -0.98
N SER A 435 5.71 -10.89 -1.68
CA SER A 435 5.65 -9.84 -2.71
C SER A 435 4.62 -10.10 -3.82
N GLN A 436 4.24 -11.36 -4.06
CA GLN A 436 3.20 -11.73 -5.01
C GLN A 436 1.83 -11.07 -4.72
N TYR A 437 1.52 -10.73 -3.47
CA TYR A 437 0.29 -10.01 -3.12
C TYR A 437 0.28 -8.57 -3.67
N LEU A 438 1.44 -7.93 -3.84
CA LEU A 438 1.53 -6.56 -4.36
C LEU A 438 1.04 -6.44 -5.81
N LYS A 439 0.98 -7.55 -6.56
CA LYS A 439 0.37 -7.59 -7.89
C LYS A 439 -1.09 -7.14 -7.88
N VAL A 440 -1.81 -7.32 -6.77
CA VAL A 440 -3.19 -6.86 -6.62
C VAL A 440 -3.28 -5.34 -6.58
N LEU A 441 -2.22 -4.64 -6.16
CA LEU A 441 -2.16 -3.17 -6.24
C LEU A 441 -1.90 -2.70 -7.67
N GLN A 442 -1.15 -3.48 -8.44
CA GLN A 442 -0.86 -3.22 -9.86
C GLN A 442 -2.10 -3.47 -10.73
N ASP A 443 -2.89 -4.50 -10.39
CA ASP A 443 -4.14 -4.85 -11.05
C ASP A 443 -5.19 -5.32 -10.02
N HIS A 444 -6.15 -4.44 -9.73
CA HIS A 444 -7.23 -4.73 -8.79
C HIS A 444 -8.13 -5.88 -9.26
N GLN A 445 -8.20 -6.15 -10.58
CA GLN A 445 -9.07 -7.17 -11.14
C GLN A 445 -8.69 -8.56 -10.64
N LEU A 446 -7.41 -8.79 -10.29
CA LEU A 446 -6.94 -10.04 -9.68
C LEU A 446 -7.72 -10.41 -8.41
N SER A 447 -8.09 -9.41 -7.59
CA SER A 447 -8.89 -9.64 -6.38
C SER A 447 -10.33 -10.06 -6.70
N GLN A 448 -10.88 -9.57 -7.82
CA GLN A 448 -12.24 -9.89 -8.25
C GLN A 448 -12.30 -11.23 -9.00
N GLN A 449 -11.32 -11.50 -9.85
CA GLN A 449 -11.13 -12.77 -10.55
C GLN A 449 -10.93 -13.92 -9.56
N ALA A 450 -10.18 -13.68 -8.48
CA ALA A 450 -10.01 -14.64 -7.39
C ALA A 450 -11.21 -14.75 -6.45
N GLY A 451 -12.27 -13.95 -6.68
CA GLY A 451 -13.52 -13.98 -5.91
C GLY A 451 -13.44 -13.36 -4.51
N TRP A 452 -12.39 -12.60 -4.19
CA TRP A 452 -12.23 -11.98 -2.86
C TRP A 452 -13.10 -10.72 -2.72
N ILE A 453 -13.32 -10.02 -3.82
CA ILE A 453 -14.18 -8.82 -3.91
C ILE A 453 -15.21 -9.06 -5.03
N PRO A 454 -16.50 -8.77 -4.82
CA PRO A 454 -17.51 -8.91 -5.87
C PRO A 454 -17.21 -8.06 -7.12
N THR A 455 -17.43 -8.63 -8.31
CA THR A 455 -17.31 -7.93 -9.60
C THR A 455 -18.36 -6.84 -9.79
N SER A 456 -19.45 -6.86 -9.01
CA SER A 456 -20.47 -5.80 -9.00
C SER A 456 -19.97 -4.50 -8.37
N ILE A 457 -18.92 -4.54 -7.55
CA ILE A 457 -18.31 -3.35 -6.96
C ILE A 457 -17.28 -2.81 -7.94
N ARG A 458 -17.53 -1.60 -8.46
CA ARG A 458 -16.60 -0.93 -9.36
C ARG A 458 -15.41 -0.39 -8.57
N LEU A 459 -14.21 -0.73 -9.02
CA LEU A 459 -12.94 -0.25 -8.49
C LEU A 459 -12.17 0.49 -9.60
N VAL A 460 -11.38 1.47 -9.19
CA VAL A 460 -10.35 2.12 -10.03
C VAL A 460 -9.06 2.10 -9.22
N SER A 461 -7.97 1.72 -9.87
CA SER A 461 -6.65 1.61 -9.24
C SER A 461 -5.59 2.40 -9.99
N GLN A 462 -4.68 3.00 -9.23
CA GLN A 462 -3.44 3.55 -9.75
C GLN A 462 -2.26 2.86 -9.08
N TYR A 463 -1.18 2.71 -9.84
CA TYR A 463 0.06 2.15 -9.34
C TYR A 463 1.24 2.75 -10.09
N GLN A 464 2.26 3.18 -9.36
CA GLN A 464 3.53 3.64 -9.91
C GLN A 464 4.69 2.94 -9.20
N ASP A 465 5.47 2.17 -9.98
CA ASP A 465 6.64 1.44 -9.50
C ASP A 465 7.75 2.35 -8.99
N HIS A 466 8.60 1.80 -8.14
CA HIS A 466 9.82 2.47 -7.71
C HIS A 466 10.82 2.67 -8.88
N GLN A 467 10.92 1.66 -9.76
CA GLN A 467 11.71 1.67 -10.98
C GLN A 467 10.85 2.10 -12.15
N ARG A 468 11.13 3.30 -12.66
CA ARG A 468 10.38 3.89 -13.76
C ARG A 468 11.24 4.86 -14.58
N LEU A 469 10.89 4.98 -15.84
CA LEU A 469 11.43 5.96 -16.77
C LEU A 469 10.28 6.75 -17.37
N PHE A 470 10.21 8.04 -17.07
CA PHE A 470 9.19 8.91 -17.65
C PHE A 470 9.49 9.20 -19.11
N ILE A 471 8.51 8.89 -19.97
CA ILE A 471 8.50 9.29 -21.38
C ILE A 471 7.91 10.70 -21.50
N ALA A 472 6.82 10.96 -20.76
CA ALA A 472 6.24 12.28 -20.60
C ALA A 472 5.63 12.39 -19.18
N HIS A 473 6.20 13.26 -18.34
CA HIS A 473 5.73 13.53 -16.98
C HIS A 473 4.91 14.82 -16.86
N PHE A 474 4.95 15.73 -17.85
CA PHE A 474 4.21 17.01 -17.87
C PHE A 474 4.49 18.03 -16.74
N GLU A 475 5.23 17.67 -15.70
CA GLU A 475 5.59 18.57 -14.58
C GLU A 475 6.56 19.74 -14.93
N GLY A 476 7.24 19.69 -16.07
CA GLY A 476 8.26 20.67 -16.44
C GLY A 476 7.72 22.08 -16.70
N ASN A 477 8.64 23.04 -16.84
CA ASN A 477 8.35 24.38 -17.38
C ASN A 477 8.71 24.49 -18.87
N ASN A 478 8.82 23.34 -19.53
CA ASN A 478 9.19 23.25 -20.94
C ASN A 478 8.02 23.71 -21.83
N ALA A 479 8.30 23.92 -23.11
CA ALA A 479 7.23 24.08 -24.09
C ALA A 479 6.29 22.86 -24.06
N PRO A 480 4.99 23.04 -24.33
CA PRO A 480 4.06 21.92 -24.48
C PRO A 480 4.57 20.92 -25.52
N ASN A 481 4.16 19.67 -25.40
CA ASN A 481 4.54 18.57 -26.28
C ASN A 481 6.05 18.28 -26.27
N THR A 482 6.66 18.30 -25.09
CA THR A 482 8.06 17.90 -24.89
C THR A 482 8.17 16.58 -24.16
N LEU A 483 9.08 15.72 -24.63
CA LEU A 483 9.40 14.46 -23.94
C LEU A 483 10.27 14.74 -22.71
N SER A 484 10.11 13.87 -21.72
CA SER A 484 10.83 13.92 -20.46
C SER A 484 12.25 13.40 -20.64
N GLN A 485 13.23 14.15 -20.14
CA GLN A 485 14.61 13.67 -20.12
C GLN A 485 14.71 12.38 -19.29
N PRO A 486 15.53 11.39 -19.72
CA PRO A 486 16.50 11.43 -20.82
C PRO A 486 15.94 10.97 -22.17
N VAL A 487 14.62 10.78 -22.31
CA VAL A 487 14.01 10.30 -23.56
C VAL A 487 14.16 11.37 -24.64
N ILE A 488 14.68 10.98 -25.80
CA ILE A 488 14.93 11.87 -26.95
C ILE A 488 13.97 11.54 -28.08
N GLY A 489 13.30 12.57 -28.60
CA GLY A 489 12.28 12.42 -29.62
C GLY A 489 11.44 13.67 -29.81
N SER A 490 10.27 13.51 -30.40
CA SER A 490 9.28 14.57 -30.59
C SER A 490 7.87 14.05 -30.37
N ILE A 491 6.95 14.96 -30.05
CA ILE A 491 5.52 14.67 -30.00
C ILE A 491 4.86 15.33 -31.21
N ASP A 492 4.09 14.56 -31.97
CA ASP A 492 3.18 15.07 -32.99
C ASP A 492 1.73 14.98 -32.47
N SER A 493 1.18 16.16 -32.19
CA SER A 493 -0.22 16.34 -31.79
C SER A 493 -0.99 17.18 -32.81
N SER A 494 -0.52 17.30 -34.06
CA SER A 494 -1.13 18.19 -35.07
C SER A 494 -2.56 17.78 -35.44
N ASN A 495 -2.91 16.51 -35.26
CA ASN A 495 -4.23 15.94 -35.55
C ASN A 495 -5.08 15.67 -34.28
N ILE A 496 -4.74 16.29 -33.14
CA ILE A 496 -5.51 16.16 -31.90
C ILE A 496 -5.48 17.48 -31.12
N ALA A 497 -6.60 17.84 -30.48
CA ALA A 497 -6.61 18.98 -29.58
C ALA A 497 -5.99 18.58 -28.23
N GLY A 498 -4.67 18.78 -28.09
CA GLY A 498 -3.92 18.59 -26.86
C GLY A 498 -3.72 19.90 -26.10
N LEU A 499 -3.97 19.90 -24.79
CA LEU A 499 -3.72 21.03 -23.88
C LEU A 499 -3.03 20.53 -22.61
N GLU A 500 -1.80 20.95 -22.36
CA GLU A 500 -1.17 20.77 -21.05
C GLU A 500 -1.75 21.75 -20.03
N LEU A 501 -2.13 21.26 -18.85
CA LEU A 501 -2.75 22.06 -17.79
C LEU A 501 -2.38 21.52 -16.40
N SER A 502 -2.54 22.38 -15.39
CA SER A 502 -2.57 21.93 -13.99
C SER A 502 -3.83 21.10 -13.75
N PHE A 503 -3.69 19.96 -13.07
CA PHE A 503 -4.81 19.14 -12.63
C PHE A 503 -5.38 19.58 -11.27
N ASN A 504 -5.10 20.82 -10.87
CA ASN A 504 -5.72 21.43 -9.70
C ASN A 504 -6.78 22.46 -10.11
N GLN A 505 -8.05 22.04 -10.15
CA GLN A 505 -9.20 22.94 -10.34
C GLN A 505 -9.88 23.29 -9.01
N GLY A 506 -9.25 22.95 -7.88
CA GLY A 506 -9.79 23.11 -6.54
C GLY A 506 -10.82 22.04 -6.14
N PRO A 507 -11.32 22.10 -4.89
CA PRO A 507 -12.13 21.04 -4.29
C PRO A 507 -13.48 20.82 -5.00
N ARG A 508 -14.02 21.87 -5.66
CA ARG A 508 -15.26 21.76 -6.46
C ARG A 508 -15.01 21.51 -7.96
N GLY A 509 -13.75 21.51 -8.38
CA GLY A 509 -13.38 21.26 -9.77
C GLY A 509 -13.53 19.78 -10.14
N ASN A 510 -13.34 19.45 -11.42
CA ASN A 510 -13.37 18.05 -11.86
C ASN A 510 -12.05 17.32 -11.52
N LEU A 511 -10.95 18.05 -11.53
CA LEU A 511 -9.61 17.59 -11.15
C LEU A 511 -9.18 18.27 -9.84
N TYR A 512 -8.61 17.49 -8.91
CA TYR A 512 -8.08 18.01 -7.64
C TYR A 512 -6.82 17.24 -7.25
N GLN A 513 -5.83 17.38 -8.12
CA GLN A 513 -4.50 16.79 -8.06
C GLN A 513 -3.45 17.89 -7.88
N GLN A 514 -2.19 17.51 -7.64
CA GLN A 514 -1.06 18.45 -7.63
C GLN A 514 -0.15 18.36 -8.85
N THR A 515 -0.35 17.33 -9.68
CA THR A 515 0.34 17.18 -10.96
C THR A 515 -0.18 18.13 -12.03
N LYS A 516 0.61 18.24 -13.10
CA LYS A 516 0.18 18.71 -14.40
C LYS A 516 -0.04 17.50 -15.32
N GLY A 517 -0.76 17.72 -16.41
CA GLY A 517 -0.89 16.70 -17.43
C GLY A 517 -1.54 17.23 -18.70
N LEU A 518 -1.86 16.31 -19.60
CA LEU A 518 -2.39 16.58 -20.92
C LEU A 518 -3.89 16.28 -20.97
N LYS A 519 -4.71 17.27 -21.34
CA LYS A 519 -6.07 17.03 -21.83
C LYS A 519 -6.03 16.77 -23.32
N VAL A 520 -6.67 15.70 -23.77
CA VAL A 520 -6.87 15.37 -25.19
C VAL A 520 -8.35 15.35 -25.53
N ASP A 521 -8.74 16.09 -26.57
CA ASP A 521 -10.11 16.19 -27.05
C ASP A 521 -10.22 15.76 -28.52
N TRP A 522 -11.24 14.97 -28.84
CA TRP A 522 -11.57 14.59 -30.21
C TRP A 522 -13.07 14.55 -30.45
N SER A 523 -13.48 14.85 -31.69
CA SER A 523 -14.88 14.91 -32.11
C SER A 523 -15.23 13.85 -33.17
N VAL A 524 -14.21 13.21 -33.77
CA VAL A 524 -14.33 12.20 -34.82
C VAL A 524 -13.24 11.14 -34.63
N ALA A 525 -13.45 9.94 -35.19
CA ALA A 525 -12.47 8.86 -35.18
C ALA A 525 -11.21 9.20 -35.98
N GLY A 526 -10.07 8.65 -35.55
CA GLY A 526 -8.81 8.70 -36.30
C GLY A 526 -7.86 9.83 -35.91
N ASN A 527 -8.24 10.69 -34.96
CA ASN A 527 -7.33 11.63 -34.35
C ASN A 527 -6.26 10.86 -33.55
N CYS A 528 -5.03 11.38 -33.51
CA CYS A 528 -3.94 10.69 -32.82
C CYS A 528 -3.00 11.65 -32.09
N TYR A 529 -2.43 11.15 -30.99
CA TYR A 529 -1.30 11.75 -30.28
C TYR A 529 -0.11 10.80 -30.45
N VAL A 530 0.96 11.26 -31.10
CA VAL A 530 2.08 10.40 -31.50
C VAL A 530 3.35 10.83 -30.79
N ILE A 531 3.95 9.90 -30.05
CA ILE A 531 5.30 10.03 -29.50
C ILE A 531 6.27 9.38 -30.48
N ASN A 532 7.13 10.18 -31.10
CA ASN A 532 8.22 9.73 -31.97
C ASN A 532 9.51 9.67 -31.17
N LEU A 533 10.19 8.53 -31.20
CA LEU A 533 11.41 8.27 -30.44
C LEU A 533 12.61 8.17 -31.38
N HIS A 534 13.76 8.69 -30.94
CA HIS A 534 14.98 8.66 -31.73
C HIS A 534 15.48 7.23 -32.03
N PRO A 535 16.30 7.08 -33.09
CA PRO A 535 17.04 5.85 -33.34
C PRO A 535 17.85 5.39 -32.13
N GLY A 536 17.59 4.17 -31.64
CA GLY A 536 18.14 3.62 -30.39
C GLY A 536 17.09 3.15 -29.38
N GLY A 537 15.82 3.54 -29.57
CA GLY A 537 14.69 3.07 -28.77
C GLY A 537 14.62 3.67 -27.37
N LEU A 538 13.71 3.14 -26.55
CA LEU A 538 13.68 3.43 -25.11
C LEU A 538 14.69 2.51 -24.40
N PRO A 539 15.37 2.96 -23.35
CA PRO A 539 16.20 2.08 -22.53
C PRO A 539 15.28 1.15 -21.73
N THR A 540 14.94 0.00 -22.32
CA THR A 540 14.01 -0.97 -21.74
C THR A 540 14.61 -1.67 -20.53
N GLY A 541 15.88 -2.12 -20.56
CA GLY A 541 16.53 -2.70 -19.39
C GLY A 541 15.65 -3.73 -18.65
N ASN A 542 15.38 -3.49 -17.35
CA ASN A 542 14.43 -4.29 -16.55
C ASN A 542 12.97 -3.75 -16.59
N LEU A 543 12.74 -2.63 -17.26
CA LEU A 543 11.43 -2.00 -17.45
C LEU A 543 10.68 -2.70 -18.58
N HIS A 544 9.63 -3.41 -18.22
CA HIS A 544 8.89 -4.29 -19.14
C HIS A 544 7.39 -3.96 -19.21
N ILE A 545 6.96 -2.86 -18.59
CA ILE A 545 5.59 -2.36 -18.61
C ILE A 545 5.59 -0.97 -19.24
N LEU A 546 4.78 -0.75 -20.28
CA LEU A 546 4.38 0.58 -20.70
C LEU A 546 3.17 1.00 -19.87
N ALA A 547 3.33 2.02 -19.02
CA ALA A 547 2.29 2.51 -18.14
C ALA A 547 1.83 3.92 -18.55
N LEU A 548 0.50 4.11 -18.55
CA LEU A 548 -0.15 5.40 -18.74
C LEU A 548 -1.17 5.60 -17.62
N ARG A 549 -1.12 6.74 -16.94
CA ARG A 549 -2.19 7.16 -16.04
C ARG A 549 -3.22 8.00 -16.83
N ALA A 550 -4.45 7.51 -16.95
CA ALA A 550 -5.50 8.14 -17.74
C ALA A 550 -6.84 8.21 -17.01
N GLY A 551 -7.60 9.29 -17.21
CA GLY A 551 -8.95 9.46 -16.66
C GLY A 551 -9.89 10.15 -17.63
N GLN A 552 -11.17 9.78 -17.61
CA GLN A 552 -12.18 10.46 -18.43
C GLN A 552 -12.54 11.82 -17.82
N SER A 553 -12.74 12.84 -18.64
CA SER A 553 -13.23 14.14 -18.16
C SER A 553 -14.76 14.15 -18.01
N ASN A 554 -15.30 15.11 -17.26
CA ASN A 554 -16.74 15.34 -17.20
C ASN A 554 -17.29 16.23 -18.34
N ASP A 555 -16.50 16.46 -19.40
CA ASP A 555 -16.89 17.25 -20.59
C ASP A 555 -18.07 16.61 -21.33
N SER A 556 -18.86 17.41 -22.04
CA SER A 556 -20.07 16.97 -22.76
C SER A 556 -19.77 16.06 -23.97
N LYS A 557 -18.50 15.98 -24.39
CA LYS A 557 -18.06 14.98 -25.37
C LYS A 557 -18.20 13.55 -24.82
N ASN A 558 -17.99 13.36 -23.53
CA ASN A 558 -18.14 12.06 -22.86
C ASN A 558 -19.62 11.82 -22.47
N LEU A 559 -19.99 10.55 -22.34
CA LEU A 559 -21.34 10.16 -21.92
C LEU A 559 -21.34 9.73 -20.45
N ILE A 560 -22.32 10.24 -19.69
CA ILE A 560 -22.54 9.87 -18.30
C ILE A 560 -22.73 8.36 -18.18
N ASP A 561 -22.09 7.76 -17.18
CA ASP A 561 -22.13 6.33 -16.85
C ASP A 561 -21.66 5.39 -17.99
N LYS A 562 -20.89 5.92 -18.94
CA LYS A 562 -20.21 5.13 -19.97
C LYS A 562 -18.70 5.11 -19.75
N PHE A 563 -18.04 4.15 -20.39
CA PHE A 563 -16.59 4.01 -20.37
C PHE A 563 -15.99 4.59 -21.63
N GLN A 564 -14.84 5.25 -21.50
CA GLN A 564 -14.06 5.65 -22.66
C GLN A 564 -13.14 4.53 -23.13
N ASN A 565 -12.87 4.53 -24.43
CA ASN A 565 -11.88 3.66 -25.04
C ASN A 565 -11.05 4.43 -26.07
N PHE A 566 -9.87 3.89 -26.38
CA PHE A 566 -8.96 4.32 -27.44
C PHE A 566 -7.99 3.17 -27.74
N THR A 567 -7.30 3.24 -28.87
CA THR A 567 -6.29 2.26 -29.27
C THR A 567 -4.89 2.77 -28.94
N LEU A 568 -4.06 1.95 -28.29
CA LEU A 568 -2.63 2.19 -28.12
C LEU A 568 -1.85 1.32 -29.09
N MET A 569 -1.00 1.93 -29.91
CA MET A 569 -0.15 1.22 -30.86
C MET A 569 1.33 1.51 -30.62
N VAL A 570 2.15 0.45 -30.66
CA VAL A 570 3.61 0.53 -30.57
C VAL A 570 4.21 0.07 -31.89
N ASN A 571 5.21 0.81 -32.39
CA ASN A 571 5.87 0.57 -33.68
C ASN A 571 7.41 0.63 -33.50
N ASP A 572 8.15 -0.32 -34.08
CA ASP A 572 9.62 -0.42 -34.02
C ASP A 572 10.35 0.12 -35.27
N GLY A 573 9.60 0.66 -36.24
CA GLY A 573 10.01 1.09 -37.57
C GLY A 573 9.71 0.07 -38.69
N THR A 574 9.41 -1.18 -38.34
CA THR A 574 9.17 -2.31 -39.26
C THR A 574 7.84 -3.00 -38.96
N HIS A 575 7.60 -3.33 -37.70
CA HIS A 575 6.41 -3.97 -37.19
C HIS A 575 5.65 -3.01 -36.26
N SER A 576 4.34 -3.21 -36.19
CA SER A 576 3.48 -2.49 -35.25
C SER A 576 2.40 -3.40 -34.72
N TYR A 577 2.04 -3.24 -33.46
CA TYR A 577 0.91 -3.93 -32.85
C TYR A 577 0.12 -2.98 -31.95
N ALA A 578 -1.19 -3.21 -31.87
CA ALA A 578 -2.13 -2.32 -31.21
C ALA A 578 -2.99 -3.08 -30.21
N VAL A 579 -3.28 -2.43 -29.08
CA VAL A 579 -4.14 -2.93 -28.01
C VAL A 579 -5.18 -1.88 -27.66
N LYS A 580 -6.40 -2.30 -27.26
CA LYS A 580 -7.42 -1.37 -26.81
C LYS A 580 -7.25 -1.07 -25.33
N ALA A 581 -7.45 0.18 -24.93
CA ALA A 581 -7.37 0.56 -23.52
C ALA A 581 -8.36 -0.25 -22.66
N ALA A 582 -9.58 -0.47 -23.16
CA ALA A 582 -10.62 -1.23 -22.47
C ALA A 582 -10.27 -2.72 -22.24
N ASP A 583 -9.36 -3.30 -23.02
CA ASP A 583 -8.88 -4.67 -22.82
C ASP A 583 -7.87 -4.76 -21.65
N ILE A 584 -7.32 -3.62 -21.22
CA ILE A 584 -6.36 -3.50 -20.13
C ILE A 584 -7.08 -3.09 -18.84
N ALA A 585 -7.77 -1.94 -18.86
CA ALA A 585 -8.62 -1.51 -17.77
C ALA A 585 -9.70 -0.52 -18.25
N ALA A 586 -10.83 -0.50 -17.55
CA ALA A 586 -11.91 0.43 -17.84
C ALA A 586 -11.53 1.87 -17.45
N LEU A 587 -11.98 2.83 -18.28
CA LEU A 587 -11.87 4.27 -18.00
C LEU A 587 -13.27 4.83 -17.70
N PRO A 588 -13.70 4.83 -16.42
CA PRO A 588 -15.05 5.21 -16.06
C PRO A 588 -15.31 6.70 -16.13
N TYR A 589 -16.55 7.06 -16.47
CA TYR A 589 -17.03 8.42 -16.31
C TYR A 589 -16.89 8.90 -14.86
N PRO A 590 -16.45 10.16 -14.63
CA PRO A 590 -16.29 10.73 -13.31
C PRO A 590 -17.50 10.52 -12.40
N ALA A 591 -17.23 9.95 -11.23
CA ALA A 591 -18.24 9.74 -10.20
C ALA A 591 -18.78 11.09 -9.73
N ASP A 592 -20.10 11.21 -9.54
CA ASP A 592 -20.64 12.27 -8.69
C ASP A 592 -20.22 11.96 -7.25
N ILE A 593 -19.37 12.80 -6.66
CA ILE A 593 -18.86 12.60 -5.29
C ILE A 593 -19.96 12.94 -4.28
N ASN A 594 -20.06 12.18 -3.18
CA ASN A 594 -21.08 12.39 -2.14
C ASN A 594 -22.51 12.60 -2.70
N PHE A 595 -22.95 11.72 -3.62
CA PHE A 595 -24.14 12.04 -4.41
C PHE A 595 -25.46 12.05 -3.63
N PRO A 596 -26.42 12.87 -4.11
CA PRO A 596 -26.30 13.78 -5.25
C PRO A 596 -25.62 15.12 -4.86
N SER A 597 -24.44 15.40 -5.41
CA SER A 597 -23.77 16.71 -5.22
C SER A 597 -23.74 17.53 -6.50
N GLY A 598 -23.77 16.87 -7.67
CA GLY A 598 -23.52 17.50 -8.96
C GLY A 598 -22.04 17.81 -9.24
N VAL A 599 -21.16 17.61 -8.26
CA VAL A 599 -19.70 17.72 -8.43
C VAL A 599 -19.17 16.35 -8.83
N ARG A 600 -18.41 16.31 -9.92
CA ARG A 600 -17.85 15.05 -10.44
C ARG A 600 -16.34 15.04 -10.34
N ARG A 601 -15.77 14.00 -9.75
CA ARG A 601 -14.32 13.83 -9.61
C ARG A 601 -13.78 12.88 -10.66
N SER A 602 -12.85 13.36 -11.48
CA SER A 602 -12.07 12.51 -12.36
C SER A 602 -10.99 11.83 -11.54
N VAL A 603 -11.06 10.51 -11.45
CA VAL A 603 -10.04 9.66 -10.83
C VAL A 603 -9.41 8.84 -11.95
N MET A 604 -8.09 8.88 -12.02
CA MET A 604 -7.37 8.20 -13.09
C MET A 604 -7.19 6.71 -12.77
N GLN A 605 -7.01 5.94 -13.83
CA GLN A 605 -6.65 4.53 -13.84
C GLN A 605 -5.24 4.41 -14.43
N THR A 606 -4.39 3.59 -13.81
CA THR A 606 -3.14 3.20 -14.47
C THR A 606 -3.42 2.06 -15.44
N LEU A 607 -3.20 2.30 -16.73
CA LEU A 607 -3.13 1.28 -17.77
C LEU A 607 -1.71 0.71 -17.75
N ARG A 608 -1.53 -0.54 -17.29
CA ARG A 608 -0.24 -1.23 -17.25
C ARG A 608 -0.19 -2.26 -18.37
N ILE A 609 0.63 -2.03 -19.38
CA ILE A 609 0.64 -2.81 -20.62
C ILE A 609 1.99 -3.52 -20.73
N PRO A 610 2.04 -4.84 -20.52
CA PRO A 610 3.29 -5.59 -20.67
C PRO A 610 3.84 -5.44 -22.08
N LEU A 611 5.12 -5.09 -22.18
CA LEU A 611 5.81 -4.98 -23.48
C LEU A 611 5.84 -6.31 -24.21
N SER A 612 5.75 -7.44 -23.50
CA SER A 612 5.63 -8.78 -24.09
C SER A 612 4.42 -8.91 -25.01
N LEU A 613 3.32 -8.20 -24.77
CA LEU A 613 2.15 -8.22 -25.66
C LEU A 613 2.48 -7.73 -27.08
N PHE A 614 3.40 -6.78 -27.21
CA PHE A 614 3.87 -6.29 -28.51
C PHE A 614 4.97 -7.22 -29.07
N ALA A 615 5.88 -7.70 -28.22
CA ALA A 615 6.96 -8.59 -28.61
C ALA A 615 6.44 -9.92 -29.19
N ASP A 616 5.41 -10.50 -28.59
CA ASP A 616 4.76 -11.73 -29.05
C ASP A 616 4.13 -11.59 -30.44
N GLN A 617 3.93 -10.35 -30.90
CA GLN A 617 3.38 -9.99 -32.21
C GLN A 617 4.46 -9.51 -33.20
N GLY A 618 5.74 -9.65 -32.82
CA GLY A 618 6.89 -9.36 -33.69
C GLY A 618 7.46 -7.94 -33.57
N VAL A 619 6.95 -7.10 -32.66
CA VAL A 619 7.52 -5.77 -32.40
C VAL A 619 8.82 -5.90 -31.61
N ASP A 620 9.92 -5.35 -32.11
CA ASP A 620 11.18 -5.23 -31.37
C ASP A 620 11.07 -4.16 -30.27
N ILE A 621 10.75 -4.61 -29.06
CA ILE A 621 10.58 -3.76 -27.89
C ILE A 621 11.85 -3.02 -27.48
N ASN A 622 13.03 -3.49 -27.89
CA ASN A 622 14.29 -2.78 -27.62
C ASN A 622 14.54 -1.64 -28.63
N ASN A 623 13.70 -1.53 -29.66
CA ASN A 623 13.85 -0.57 -30.73
C ASN A 623 12.56 0.19 -31.02
N ILE A 624 11.71 0.40 -30.01
CA ILE A 624 10.46 1.15 -30.15
C ILE A 624 10.75 2.54 -30.74
N ARG A 625 10.09 2.86 -31.86
CA ARG A 625 10.20 4.10 -32.61
C ARG A 625 9.01 5.01 -32.42
N GLN A 626 7.82 4.46 -32.22
CA GLN A 626 6.62 5.25 -31.97
C GLN A 626 5.72 4.61 -30.93
N ILE A 627 5.11 5.46 -30.11
CA ILE A 627 3.97 5.13 -29.26
C ILE A 627 2.82 6.04 -29.71
N ILE A 628 1.71 5.44 -30.15
CA ILE A 628 0.60 6.14 -30.79
C ILE A 628 -0.66 5.91 -29.98
N PHE A 629 -1.25 6.99 -29.49
CA PHE A 629 -2.59 6.98 -28.90
C PHE A 629 -3.57 7.38 -30.00
N LEU A 630 -4.32 6.40 -30.50
CA LEU A 630 -5.28 6.56 -31.59
C LEU A 630 -6.69 6.61 -31.00
N PHE A 631 -7.38 7.73 -31.24
CA PHE A 631 -8.74 7.99 -30.75
C PHE A 631 -9.76 7.57 -31.82
N ASP A 632 -9.89 6.26 -32.02
CA ASP A 632 -10.71 5.60 -33.04
C ASP A 632 -11.81 4.71 -32.48
N GLU A 633 -11.71 4.32 -31.21
CA GLU A 633 -12.69 3.47 -30.55
C GLU A 633 -13.93 4.26 -30.10
N PRO A 634 -15.13 3.69 -30.28
CA PRO A 634 -16.33 4.34 -29.79
C PRO A 634 -16.41 4.30 -28.26
N ILE A 635 -17.20 5.22 -27.70
CA ILE A 635 -17.65 5.11 -26.30
C ILE A 635 -18.34 3.76 -26.13
N VAL A 636 -17.97 3.00 -25.10
CA VAL A 636 -18.39 1.60 -24.91
C VAL A 636 -19.92 1.47 -24.96
N ASP A 637 -20.39 0.47 -25.70
CA ASP A 637 -21.81 0.20 -26.04
C ASP A 637 -22.51 1.29 -26.86
N THR A 638 -21.78 2.10 -27.62
CA THR A 638 -22.36 3.11 -28.52
C THR A 638 -21.64 3.12 -29.87
N PRO A 639 -22.21 3.72 -30.93
CA PRO A 639 -21.50 3.96 -32.19
C PRO A 639 -20.70 5.28 -32.20
N THR A 640 -20.66 6.02 -31.08
CA THR A 640 -20.14 7.40 -31.07
C THR A 640 -18.64 7.42 -30.80
N CYS A 641 -17.85 7.92 -31.75
CA CYS A 641 -16.41 8.13 -31.56
C CYS A 641 -16.09 9.61 -31.36
N ARG A 642 -16.09 10.02 -30.09
CA ARG A 642 -15.66 11.33 -29.60
C ARG A 642 -15.29 11.17 -28.13
N GLY A 643 -14.58 12.15 -27.57
CA GLY A 643 -14.29 12.09 -26.15
C GLY A 643 -13.36 13.18 -25.68
N SER A 644 -13.10 13.13 -24.38
CA SER A 644 -12.18 14.01 -23.69
C SER A 644 -11.51 13.23 -22.55
N LEU A 645 -10.19 13.08 -22.61
CA LEU A 645 -9.41 12.36 -21.61
C LEU A 645 -8.34 13.27 -21.01
N TYR A 646 -7.95 12.96 -19.78
CA TYR A 646 -6.75 13.47 -19.14
C TYR A 646 -5.70 12.37 -19.09
N PHE A 647 -4.50 12.67 -19.54
CA PHE A 647 -3.30 11.87 -19.36
C PHE A 647 -2.39 12.60 -18.39
N ASP A 648 -1.95 11.90 -17.36
CA ASP A 648 -0.92 12.38 -16.45
C ASP A 648 0.40 11.78 -16.95
N GLU A 649 1.16 11.03 -16.17
CA GLU A 649 2.40 10.42 -16.65
C GLU A 649 2.25 9.26 -17.66
N ILE A 650 3.16 9.23 -18.63
CA ILE A 650 3.47 8.11 -19.54
C ILE A 650 4.89 7.65 -19.22
N GLN A 651 5.06 6.36 -18.92
CA GLN A 651 6.33 5.83 -18.44
C GLN A 651 6.58 4.38 -18.87
N LEU A 652 7.86 3.99 -18.90
CA LEU A 652 8.22 2.57 -18.73
C LEU A 652 8.38 2.26 -17.24
N SER A 653 8.01 1.05 -16.84
CA SER A 653 8.10 0.58 -15.45
C SER A 653 8.52 -0.89 -15.38
N HIS A 654 9.05 -1.28 -14.22
CA HIS A 654 9.24 -2.68 -13.86
C HIS A 654 7.88 -3.37 -13.59
#